data_AF-A0A8S1BEH5-F1
#
_entry.id   AF-A0A8S1BEH5-F1
#
_cell.length_a   1.000
_cell.length_b   1.000
_cell.length_c   1.000
_cell.angle_alpha   90.00
_cell.angle_beta   90.00
_cell.angle_gamma   90.00
#
_symmetry.space_group_name_H-M   'P 1'
#
loop_
_entity.id
_entity.type
_entity.pdbx_description
1 polymer ?
#
loop_
_entity_poly.entity_id
_entity_poly.type
_entity_poly.pdbx_seq_one_letter_code
_entity_poly.pdbx_strand_id
1 'polypeptide(L)'
;MISVVNEFLDDLRGGRMTEAPIVSVEQGQLQGRIVSGAVGKSFYSFQGIPYAKPPLGSLRFQAPQPPEPWDGVRDATSEGNCTAQLDTLKNEYMGDENCLFLNVYTPNLDGAFLPVMIYVHGGGFRFGSGNTNLHGPDYLVEKDVVIVTLNYRCGVLGFLGLNTPEVPGNAGLKDIVQAIKWVKNNIENFGGNSGNITVFGESAGGAAVSLLTVSPLSKNLISKAIIQSGTALSDYVLQKNPVENARLLAKNLGCESNDPEEILDFLRACSAKELVETHEKINPQSETLEKLNMFSVVIEKEFSGVEAFISEPFRDFLTSGRVADIPIMIGTCALELTTDKKFEDLQFFIPEELNIEKGCAESLEIAEKLKQLYLKDDAELGTYQLLSDRYFRVDTYRLIQYLIQVTNKPIYCYSLDYVGSLNIYNKLFKQDSKYAGHLDDLGYLFKNDFQEDLEISEEDQKTRERMVRLWTNFAKSGNPTPEENHYLTVNWPPVTKDNLYYLNIGSELTLGTNPDKEKMEYWDSLYTKYYRIWEEPKASNEELPVKPDPPVVVGSFTETETYSSSSFTESSGFISARTEIITESSQVSNVSGTITEVTNGTVELNEVNNIDEEPAEVVEEPSPIVQEPAPPIQEPTPPVPEPTPPVQVPAPVVEEPAPKVQEPAPKVQEPAPVFEEPVVESPKFKEPDEPVSLVFNNYVNGDRKVRTSNEIKMVSNSNGAPKEVIRANDPPEDDLPKNIGVNKFVNFFESLGGKK
;
A
#
# COMPACT_ATOMS: atom_id res chain seq x y z
N MET A 1 -9.98 33.15 -3.77
CA MET A 1 -9.57 34.57 -3.59
C MET A 1 -8.77 34.73 -2.29
N ILE A 2 -9.22 34.15 -1.16
CA ILE A 2 -8.44 34.12 0.08
C ILE A 2 -7.16 33.26 -0.05
N SER A 3 -7.19 32.09 -0.71
CA SER A 3 -5.96 31.29 -0.91
C SER A 3 -4.91 32.00 -1.77
N VAL A 4 -5.33 32.65 -2.85
CA VAL A 4 -4.45 33.46 -3.72
C VAL A 4 -3.86 34.67 -2.98
N VAL A 5 -4.61 35.25 -2.05
CA VAL A 5 -4.13 36.35 -1.20
C VAL A 5 -3.17 35.84 -0.13
N ASN A 6 -3.38 34.64 0.40
CA ASN A 6 -2.45 34.01 1.35
C ASN A 6 -1.14 33.58 0.67
N GLU A 7 -1.19 32.98 -0.52
CA GLU A 7 0.00 32.71 -1.35
C GLU A 7 0.81 33.98 -1.62
N PHE A 8 0.13 35.07 -2.00
CA PHE A 8 0.78 36.35 -2.28
C PHE A 8 1.33 37.05 -1.02
N LEU A 9 0.71 36.83 0.15
CA LEU A 9 1.16 37.38 1.42
C LEU A 9 2.30 36.58 2.05
N ASP A 10 2.36 35.27 1.81
CA ASP A 10 3.51 34.43 2.17
C ASP A 10 4.75 34.82 1.37
N ASP A 11 4.57 35.11 0.07
CA ASP A 11 5.62 35.61 -0.82
C ASP A 11 6.17 36.99 -0.40
N LEU A 12 5.33 37.83 0.22
CA LEU A 12 5.70 39.18 0.70
C LEU A 12 6.24 39.23 2.14
N ARG A 13 6.05 38.17 2.95
CA ARG A 13 6.48 38.12 4.36
C ARG A 13 7.84 37.43 4.57
N GLY A 14 8.41 36.80 3.54
CA GLY A 14 9.77 36.24 3.53
C GLY A 14 10.84 37.28 3.18
N GLY A 15 11.70 37.63 4.14
CA GLY A 15 12.82 38.55 3.91
C GLY A 15 13.89 37.99 2.99
N ARG A 16 14.36 38.81 2.03
CA ARG A 16 15.34 38.50 0.95
C ARG A 16 14.84 37.37 0.04
N MET A 17 14.98 37.53 -1.28
CA MET A 17 14.92 36.39 -2.19
C MET A 17 16.03 35.41 -1.81
N THR A 18 15.71 34.44 -0.94
CA THR A 18 16.51 33.25 -0.74
C THR A 18 16.43 32.47 -2.05
N GLU A 19 17.56 32.33 -2.74
CA GLU A 19 17.65 31.57 -3.98
C GLU A 19 16.95 30.21 -3.79
N ALA A 20 16.03 29.87 -4.70
CA ALA A 20 15.32 28.60 -4.65
C ALA A 20 16.34 27.45 -4.63
N PRO A 21 16.19 26.45 -3.75
CA PRO A 21 17.17 25.38 -3.59
C PRO A 21 17.26 24.55 -4.88
N ILE A 22 18.49 24.36 -5.39
CA ILE A 22 18.77 23.52 -6.55
C ILE A 22 19.55 22.29 -6.09
N VAL A 23 19.05 21.10 -6.43
CA VAL A 23 19.71 19.81 -6.15
C VAL A 23 20.01 19.10 -7.48
N SER A 24 21.20 18.51 -7.59
CA SER A 24 21.56 17.69 -8.74
C SER A 24 21.25 16.23 -8.45
N VAL A 25 20.60 15.56 -9.40
CA VAL A 25 20.29 14.13 -9.40
C VAL A 25 20.88 13.49 -10.66
N GLU A 26 20.93 12.17 -10.75
CA GLU A 26 21.48 11.45 -11.91
C GLU A 26 20.83 11.88 -13.24
N GLN A 27 19.55 12.27 -13.21
CA GLN A 27 18.80 12.67 -14.40
C GLN A 27 18.96 14.15 -14.79
N GLY A 28 19.47 15.01 -13.91
CA GLY A 28 19.54 16.45 -14.16
C GLY A 28 19.46 17.30 -12.89
N GLN A 29 19.06 18.56 -13.01
CA GLN A 29 18.91 19.47 -11.87
C GLN A 29 17.44 19.69 -11.53
N LEU A 30 17.14 19.83 -10.24
CA LEU A 30 15.80 20.06 -9.68
C LEU A 30 15.79 21.35 -8.88
N GLN A 31 14.77 22.19 -9.10
CA GLN A 31 14.51 23.37 -8.29
C GLN A 31 13.35 23.10 -7.33
N GLY A 32 13.64 23.08 -6.03
CA GLY A 32 12.64 22.94 -4.97
C GLY A 32 12.21 24.27 -4.38
N ARG A 33 11.56 24.21 -3.22
CA ARG A 33 11.15 25.38 -2.42
C ARG A 33 11.46 25.17 -0.94
N ILE A 34 11.57 26.27 -0.21
CA ILE A 34 11.62 26.28 1.25
C ILE A 34 10.18 26.45 1.76
N VAL A 35 9.74 25.58 2.66
CA VAL A 35 8.41 25.58 3.25
C VAL A 35 8.52 25.84 4.74
N SER A 36 7.68 26.73 5.27
CA SER A 36 7.56 26.95 6.72
C SER A 36 6.80 25.78 7.35
N GLY A 37 7.46 25.02 8.23
CA GLY A 37 6.84 23.88 8.92
C GLY A 37 5.84 24.29 10.00
N ALA A 38 5.06 23.30 10.46
CA ALA A 38 3.96 23.49 11.40
C ALA A 38 4.37 24.08 12.76
N VAL A 39 5.60 23.83 13.22
CA VAL A 39 6.13 24.34 14.50
C VAL A 39 7.20 25.42 14.28
N GLY A 40 7.21 26.07 13.10
CA GLY A 40 8.05 27.24 12.79
C GLY A 40 9.47 26.92 12.33
N LYS A 41 9.84 25.64 12.16
CA LYS A 41 11.07 25.24 11.47
C LYS A 41 10.80 25.11 9.98
N SER A 42 11.59 25.77 9.14
CA SER A 42 11.51 25.58 7.70
C SER A 42 12.17 24.27 7.27
N PHE A 43 11.68 23.69 6.18
CA PHE A 43 12.27 22.53 5.52
C PHE A 43 12.30 22.72 4.00
N TYR A 44 13.10 21.92 3.30
CA TYR A 44 13.18 21.91 1.85
C TYR A 44 12.21 20.89 1.26
N SER A 45 11.52 21.29 0.19
CA SER A 45 10.50 20.49 -0.49
C SER A 45 10.80 20.41 -1.99
N PHE A 46 10.88 19.19 -2.51
CA PHE A 46 11.02 18.89 -3.94
C PHE A 46 9.90 17.90 -4.31
N GLN A 47 9.01 18.31 -5.19
CA GLN A 47 7.78 17.60 -5.51
C GLN A 47 7.71 17.26 -7.01
N GLY A 48 6.93 16.24 -7.37
CA GLY A 48 6.70 15.90 -8.78
C GLY A 48 7.94 15.41 -9.54
N ILE A 49 8.86 14.75 -8.84
CA ILE A 49 10.11 14.24 -9.42
C ILE A 49 9.83 12.91 -10.12
N PRO A 50 10.08 12.77 -11.44
CA PRO A 50 9.86 11.51 -12.14
C PRO A 50 10.92 10.48 -11.73
N TYR A 51 10.48 9.34 -11.20
CA TYR A 51 11.38 8.23 -10.84
C TYR A 51 11.38 7.10 -11.88
N ALA A 52 10.53 7.20 -12.91
CA ALA A 52 10.40 6.27 -14.02
C ALA A 52 9.90 6.99 -15.27
N LYS A 53 9.97 6.34 -16.44
CA LYS A 53 9.32 6.83 -17.66
C LYS A 53 7.80 6.87 -17.48
N PRO A 54 7.09 7.84 -18.08
CA PRO A 54 5.63 7.81 -18.15
C PRO A 54 5.15 6.47 -18.74
N PRO A 55 4.27 5.73 -18.06
CA PRO A 55 3.82 4.39 -18.48
C PRO A 55 2.73 4.49 -19.56
N LEU A 56 2.99 5.25 -20.62
CA LEU A 56 2.06 5.58 -21.70
C LEU A 56 2.25 4.67 -22.91
N GLY A 57 1.21 4.56 -23.74
CA GLY A 57 1.27 3.81 -25.00
C GLY A 57 1.68 2.35 -24.79
N SER A 58 2.78 1.93 -25.42
CA SER A 58 3.28 0.56 -25.28
C SER A 58 3.73 0.22 -23.86
N LEU A 59 4.16 1.20 -23.06
CA LEU A 59 4.58 1.00 -21.66
C LEU A 59 3.39 0.78 -20.71
N ARG A 60 2.16 1.02 -21.15
CA ARG A 60 0.97 0.76 -20.34
C ARG A 60 0.92 -0.71 -19.93
N PHE A 61 0.62 -0.94 -18.65
CA PHE A 61 0.60 -2.25 -17.95
C PHE A 61 1.95 -2.96 -17.77
N GLN A 62 3.04 -2.47 -18.38
CA GLN A 62 4.35 -3.08 -18.26
C GLN A 62 5.08 -2.64 -16.98
N ALA A 63 6.14 -3.36 -16.61
CA ALA A 63 7.06 -2.91 -15.57
C ALA A 63 7.63 -1.51 -15.88
N PRO A 64 7.87 -0.66 -14.87
CA PRO A 64 8.43 0.68 -15.09
C PRO A 64 9.84 0.60 -15.67
N GLN A 65 10.18 1.59 -16.49
CA GLN A 65 11.54 1.81 -16.97
C GLN A 65 12.18 3.00 -16.23
N PRO A 66 13.51 3.01 -16.03
CA PRO A 66 14.21 4.14 -15.42
C PRO A 66 13.89 5.48 -16.11
N PRO A 67 13.88 6.59 -15.36
CA PRO A 67 13.53 7.90 -15.91
C PRO A 67 14.61 8.38 -16.89
N GLU A 68 14.19 9.08 -17.93
CA GLU A 68 15.12 9.72 -18.87
C GLU A 68 15.76 10.97 -18.24
N PRO A 69 17.02 11.28 -18.57
CA PRO A 69 17.62 12.53 -18.18
C PRO A 69 16.94 13.72 -18.86
N TRP A 70 17.06 14.90 -18.26
CA TRP A 70 16.59 16.16 -18.82
C TRP A 70 17.69 17.23 -18.80
N ASP A 71 17.63 18.13 -19.77
CA ASP A 71 18.52 19.29 -19.82
C ASP A 71 18.01 20.43 -18.94
N GLY A 72 18.94 21.15 -18.32
CA GLY A 72 18.63 22.33 -17.49
C GLY A 72 18.05 21.99 -16.11
N VAL A 73 17.30 22.93 -15.56
CA VAL A 73 16.70 22.84 -14.22
C VAL A 73 15.21 22.55 -14.37
N ARG A 74 14.77 21.41 -13.84
CA ARG A 74 13.36 21.02 -13.79
C ARG A 74 12.71 21.62 -12.54
N ASP A 75 11.52 22.17 -12.73
CA ASP A 75 10.67 22.63 -11.64
C ASP A 75 10.18 21.44 -10.81
N ALA A 76 10.53 21.44 -9.53
CA ALA A 76 10.09 20.50 -8.51
C ALA A 76 9.42 21.23 -7.34
N THR A 77 8.75 22.36 -7.61
CA THR A 77 8.02 23.13 -6.58
C THR A 77 6.57 22.71 -6.41
N SER A 78 6.06 21.87 -7.32
CA SER A 78 4.67 21.42 -7.37
C SER A 78 4.58 19.90 -7.51
N GLU A 79 3.49 19.33 -7.02
CA GLU A 79 3.25 17.89 -7.07
C GLU A 79 3.01 17.39 -8.49
N GLY A 80 3.43 16.15 -8.75
CA GLY A 80 3.05 15.43 -9.95
C GLY A 80 1.62 14.89 -9.87
N ASN A 81 1.10 14.41 -11.00
CA ASN A 81 -0.23 13.80 -11.04
C ASN A 81 -0.27 12.54 -10.16
N CYS A 82 -1.41 12.29 -9.52
CA CYS A 82 -1.74 10.97 -8.99
C CYS A 82 -2.17 10.03 -10.13
N THR A 83 -2.15 8.72 -9.86
CA THR A 83 -2.61 7.72 -10.84
C THR A 83 -4.09 7.93 -11.18
N ALA A 84 -4.46 7.66 -12.43
CA ALA A 84 -5.86 7.62 -12.84
C ALA A 84 -6.67 6.67 -11.95
N GLN A 85 -7.73 7.20 -11.32
CA GLN A 85 -8.53 6.53 -10.29
C GLN A 85 -9.91 7.21 -10.16
N LEU A 86 -10.81 6.66 -9.35
CA LEU A 86 -11.99 7.39 -8.89
C LEU A 86 -11.67 8.11 -7.57
N ASP A 87 -12.06 9.38 -7.48
CA ASP A 87 -12.15 10.12 -6.21
C ASP A 87 -13.19 9.39 -5.34
N THR A 88 -12.77 8.81 -4.22
CA THR A 88 -13.63 7.99 -3.37
C THR A 88 -14.73 8.78 -2.67
N LEU A 89 -14.55 10.09 -2.50
CA LEU A 89 -15.54 10.97 -1.85
C LEU A 89 -16.55 11.52 -2.85
N LYS A 90 -16.12 11.84 -4.07
CA LYS A 90 -16.98 12.42 -5.13
C LYS A 90 -17.53 11.37 -6.10
N ASN A 91 -16.94 10.19 -6.12
CA ASN A 91 -17.20 9.14 -7.11
C ASN A 91 -17.03 9.65 -8.55
N GLU A 92 -15.97 10.43 -8.78
CA GLU A 92 -15.64 11.06 -10.06
C GLU A 92 -14.23 10.66 -10.51
N TYR A 93 -14.05 10.47 -11.82
CA TYR A 93 -12.72 10.18 -12.39
C TYR A 93 -11.74 11.33 -12.12
N MET A 94 -10.53 10.99 -11.67
CA MET A 94 -9.42 11.91 -11.46
C MET A 94 -8.07 11.26 -11.78
N GLY A 95 -7.00 12.05 -11.77
CA GLY A 95 -5.63 11.57 -12.00
C GLY A 95 -5.27 11.38 -13.48
N ASP A 96 -4.06 10.86 -13.70
CA ASP A 96 -3.44 10.67 -15.01
C ASP A 96 -2.63 9.36 -15.06
N GLU A 97 -2.31 8.85 -16.24
CA GLU A 97 -1.41 7.70 -16.39
C GLU A 97 0.06 8.08 -16.26
N ASN A 98 0.42 9.31 -16.63
CA ASN A 98 1.70 9.89 -16.30
C ASN A 98 1.68 10.29 -14.81
N CYS A 99 1.90 9.32 -13.94
CA CYS A 99 1.78 9.46 -12.48
C CYS A 99 2.99 8.97 -11.68
N LEU A 100 4.05 8.47 -12.32
CA LEU A 100 5.22 7.87 -11.65
C LEU A 100 6.17 8.94 -11.09
N PHE A 101 5.66 9.68 -10.10
CA PHE A 101 6.32 10.77 -9.42
C PHE A 101 6.52 10.48 -7.94
N LEU A 102 7.60 11.03 -7.39
CA LEU A 102 7.86 11.07 -5.96
C LEU A 102 8.14 12.49 -5.49
N ASN A 103 8.08 12.68 -4.18
CA ASN A 103 8.37 13.92 -3.49
C ASN A 103 9.43 13.66 -2.42
N VAL A 104 10.37 14.59 -2.23
CA VAL A 104 11.43 14.54 -1.21
C VAL A 104 11.32 15.78 -0.32
N TYR A 105 11.27 15.54 0.99
CA TYR A 105 11.20 16.56 2.03
C TYR A 105 12.35 16.35 3.01
N THR A 106 13.15 17.39 3.25
CA THR A 106 14.35 17.30 4.08
C THR A 106 14.55 18.55 4.92
N PRO A 107 14.96 18.43 6.20
CA PRO A 107 15.20 19.60 7.04
C PRO A 107 16.50 20.33 6.67
N ASN A 108 17.45 19.65 6.02
CA ASN A 108 18.72 20.24 5.61
C ASN A 108 19.30 19.55 4.37
N LEU A 109 19.90 20.33 3.47
CA LEU A 109 20.64 19.83 2.30
C LEU A 109 22.12 19.60 2.59
N ASP A 110 22.64 20.24 3.65
CA ASP A 110 24.04 20.14 4.07
C ASP A 110 24.18 19.33 5.38
N GLY A 111 25.39 18.82 5.65
CA GLY A 111 25.72 18.20 6.93
C GLY A 111 25.69 16.66 6.90
N ALA A 112 25.39 16.06 8.05
CA ALA A 112 25.40 14.60 8.20
C ALA A 112 24.19 13.97 7.51
N PHE A 113 24.39 12.84 6.84
CA PHE A 113 23.30 12.12 6.19
C PHE A 113 22.27 11.61 7.20
N LEU A 114 21.01 11.97 6.97
CA LEU A 114 19.87 11.62 7.83
C LEU A 114 19.22 10.31 7.39
N PRO A 115 18.59 9.54 8.30
CA PRO A 115 17.79 8.39 7.91
C PRO A 115 16.68 8.78 6.94
N VAL A 116 16.40 7.89 5.98
CA VAL A 116 15.38 8.11 4.95
C VAL A 116 14.16 7.27 5.29
N MET A 117 12.98 7.89 5.26
CA MET A 117 11.70 7.20 5.40
C MET A 117 10.89 7.35 4.12
N ILE A 118 10.58 6.22 3.46
CA ILE A 118 9.80 6.18 2.23
C ILE A 118 8.39 5.71 2.58
N TYR A 119 7.40 6.58 2.38
CA TYR A 119 6.00 6.27 2.60
C TYR A 119 5.34 5.71 1.32
N VAL A 120 4.69 4.55 1.47
CA VAL A 120 3.85 3.92 0.45
C VAL A 120 2.40 4.07 0.86
N HIS A 121 1.61 4.80 0.08
CA HIS A 121 0.21 5.05 0.40
C HIS A 121 -0.68 3.80 0.28
N GLY A 122 -1.73 3.76 1.10
CA GLY A 122 -2.81 2.77 1.04
C GLY A 122 -3.80 3.03 -0.10
N GLY A 123 -5.06 2.59 0.09
CA GLY A 123 -6.13 2.73 -0.92
C GLY A 123 -6.46 1.45 -1.68
N GLY A 124 -6.28 0.29 -1.04
CA GLY A 124 -6.68 -1.02 -1.57
C GLY A 124 -6.02 -1.41 -2.89
N PHE A 125 -4.85 -0.83 -3.21
CA PHE A 125 -4.20 -0.90 -4.53
C PHE A 125 -5.03 -0.31 -5.68
N ARG A 126 -6.16 0.35 -5.41
CA ARG A 126 -7.11 0.87 -6.41
C ARG A 126 -7.06 2.39 -6.58
N PHE A 127 -6.73 3.10 -5.52
CA PHE A 127 -6.67 4.56 -5.47
C PHE A 127 -5.62 5.01 -4.45
N GLY A 128 -5.43 6.32 -4.32
CA GLY A 128 -4.50 6.96 -3.41
C GLY A 128 -3.43 7.81 -4.11
N SER A 129 -2.67 8.54 -3.31
CA SER A 129 -1.51 9.32 -3.76
C SER A 129 -0.58 9.62 -2.59
N GLY A 130 0.69 9.88 -2.87
CA GLY A 130 1.67 10.40 -1.92
C GLY A 130 1.62 11.93 -1.73
N ASN A 131 0.53 12.58 -2.13
CA ASN A 131 0.42 14.04 -2.13
C ASN A 131 0.13 14.61 -0.73
N THR A 132 0.42 15.89 -0.54
CA THR A 132 0.40 16.59 0.75
C THR A 132 -0.99 16.83 1.32
N ASN A 133 -2.04 16.66 0.51
CA ASN A 133 -3.43 16.75 0.98
C ASN A 133 -3.77 15.69 2.04
N LEU A 134 -3.09 14.53 2.00
CA LEU A 134 -3.18 13.49 3.03
C LEU A 134 -1.84 13.18 3.72
N HIS A 135 -0.72 13.42 3.02
CA HIS A 135 0.61 12.98 3.45
C HIS A 135 1.59 14.15 3.57
N GLY A 136 1.13 15.28 4.11
CA GLY A 136 1.95 16.46 4.39
C GLY A 136 3.08 16.12 5.37
N PRO A 137 4.36 16.38 5.03
CA PRO A 137 5.54 15.87 5.74
C PRO A 137 5.84 16.62 7.04
N ASP A 138 5.10 17.70 7.33
CA ASP A 138 5.42 18.72 8.32
C ASP A 138 5.83 18.15 9.68
N TYR A 139 5.14 17.12 10.16
CA TYR A 139 5.39 16.55 11.48
C TYR A 139 6.64 15.68 11.52
N LEU A 140 6.87 14.86 10.49
CA LEU A 140 7.97 13.91 10.43
C LEU A 140 9.31 14.58 10.14
N VAL A 141 9.35 15.50 9.17
CA VAL A 141 10.59 16.15 8.72
C VAL A 141 11.28 16.95 9.84
N GLU A 142 10.51 17.42 10.83
CA GLU A 142 11.01 18.14 12.00
C GLU A 142 11.85 17.28 12.97
N LYS A 143 11.88 15.95 12.78
CA LYS A 143 12.67 15.02 13.60
C LYS A 143 13.95 14.54 12.91
N ASP A 144 14.58 15.37 12.09
CA ASP A 144 15.89 15.07 11.49
C ASP A 144 15.88 13.74 10.70
N VAL A 145 14.89 13.61 9.81
CA VAL A 145 14.76 12.52 8.83
C VAL A 145 14.42 13.09 7.47
N VAL A 146 14.80 12.39 6.40
CA VAL A 146 14.32 12.69 5.04
C VAL A 146 13.06 11.89 4.77
N ILE A 147 11.98 12.57 4.38
CA ILE A 147 10.71 11.93 4.04
C ILE A 147 10.58 11.88 2.53
N VAL A 148 10.28 10.70 2.01
CA VAL A 148 9.93 10.48 0.61
C VAL A 148 8.51 9.96 0.54
N THR A 149 7.66 10.59 -0.25
CA THR A 149 6.34 10.05 -0.61
C THR A 149 6.31 9.76 -2.11
N LEU A 150 5.52 8.80 -2.57
CA LEU A 150 5.48 8.43 -3.98
C LEU A 150 4.07 8.06 -4.44
N ASN A 151 3.81 8.27 -5.73
CA ASN A 151 2.66 7.75 -6.45
C ASN A 151 3.08 6.47 -7.18
N TYR A 152 2.26 5.42 -7.15
CA TYR A 152 2.43 4.21 -7.96
C TYR A 152 1.14 3.93 -8.75
N ARG A 153 1.20 3.15 -9.83
CA ARG A 153 -0.01 2.80 -10.59
C ARG A 153 -0.95 1.95 -9.74
N CYS A 154 -2.24 2.30 -9.76
CA CYS A 154 -3.30 1.56 -9.05
C CYS A 154 -4.30 0.90 -10.02
N GLY A 155 -5.12 0.01 -9.48
CA GLY A 155 -6.17 -0.73 -10.16
C GLY A 155 -5.64 -1.45 -11.40
N VAL A 156 -6.46 -1.49 -12.44
CA VAL A 156 -6.11 -2.12 -13.73
C VAL A 156 -4.79 -1.59 -14.30
N LEU A 157 -4.45 -0.31 -14.12
CA LEU A 157 -3.22 0.26 -14.67
C LEU A 157 -1.96 -0.29 -14.00
N GLY A 158 -2.05 -0.65 -12.72
CA GLY A 158 -0.94 -1.18 -11.93
C GLY A 158 -0.93 -2.70 -11.78
N PHE A 159 -2.08 -3.36 -11.94
CA PHE A 159 -2.26 -4.75 -11.50
C PHE A 159 -3.00 -5.63 -12.50
N LEU A 160 -3.10 -5.20 -13.77
CA LEU A 160 -3.44 -6.12 -14.86
C LEU A 160 -2.40 -7.24 -14.95
N GLY A 161 -2.85 -8.49 -15.03
CA GLY A 161 -2.01 -9.66 -15.25
C GLY A 161 -2.59 -10.54 -16.34
N LEU A 162 -1.78 -10.87 -17.35
CA LEU A 162 -2.18 -11.67 -18.51
C LEU A 162 -1.41 -12.99 -18.62
N ASN A 163 -0.52 -13.28 -17.66
CA ASN A 163 0.41 -14.41 -17.75
C ASN A 163 1.20 -14.42 -19.07
N THR A 164 1.65 -13.24 -19.50
CA THR A 164 2.59 -13.05 -20.62
C THR A 164 3.86 -12.36 -20.13
N PRO A 165 4.99 -12.48 -20.84
CA PRO A 165 6.22 -11.75 -20.50
C PRO A 165 6.04 -10.23 -20.43
N GLU A 166 5.16 -9.66 -21.27
CA GLU A 166 4.91 -8.23 -21.35
C GLU A 166 4.07 -7.71 -20.18
N VAL A 167 3.10 -8.50 -19.72
CA VAL A 167 2.16 -8.12 -18.64
C VAL A 167 2.02 -9.28 -17.65
N PRO A 168 3.08 -9.59 -16.88
CA PRO A 168 3.06 -10.67 -15.90
C PRO A 168 2.21 -10.32 -14.66
N GLY A 169 2.01 -9.02 -14.39
CA GLY A 169 1.34 -8.50 -13.20
C GLY A 169 2.21 -7.55 -12.39
N ASN A 170 1.64 -7.01 -11.31
CA ASN A 170 2.34 -6.22 -10.27
C ASN A 170 3.12 -5.00 -10.76
N ALA A 171 2.72 -4.37 -11.86
CA ALA A 171 3.37 -3.16 -12.36
C ALA A 171 3.44 -2.06 -11.28
N GLY A 172 2.39 -1.88 -10.48
CA GLY A 172 2.34 -0.94 -9.35
C GLY A 172 3.34 -1.27 -8.22
N LEU A 173 3.58 -2.55 -7.91
CA LEU A 173 4.61 -2.92 -6.92
C LEU A 173 6.02 -2.74 -7.49
N LYS A 174 6.20 -3.01 -8.80
CA LYS A 174 7.46 -2.75 -9.51
C LYS A 174 7.74 -1.24 -9.60
N ASP A 175 6.71 -0.39 -9.67
CA ASP A 175 6.82 1.07 -9.55
C ASP A 175 7.42 1.49 -8.21
N ILE A 176 6.92 0.92 -7.11
CA ILE A 176 7.47 1.18 -5.76
C ILE A 176 8.94 0.78 -5.70
N VAL A 177 9.31 -0.39 -6.25
CA VAL A 177 10.73 -0.82 -6.31
C VAL A 177 11.57 0.17 -7.12
N GLN A 178 11.08 0.63 -8.27
CA GLN A 178 11.78 1.60 -9.11
C GLN A 178 11.95 2.94 -8.39
N ALA A 179 10.96 3.39 -7.61
CA ALA A 179 11.07 4.57 -6.77
C ALA A 179 12.15 4.38 -5.68
N ILE A 180 12.20 3.23 -5.01
CA ILE A 180 13.23 2.93 -3.99
C ILE A 180 14.63 2.90 -4.63
N LYS A 181 14.77 2.33 -5.84
CA LYS A 181 16.04 2.37 -6.61
C LYS A 181 16.45 3.81 -6.92
N TRP A 182 15.51 4.65 -7.36
CA TRP A 182 15.78 6.08 -7.59
C TRP A 182 16.24 6.78 -6.31
N VAL A 183 15.56 6.55 -5.18
CA VAL A 183 15.93 7.11 -3.87
C VAL A 183 17.35 6.67 -3.51
N LYS A 184 17.65 5.37 -3.61
CA LYS A 184 18.97 4.83 -3.27
C LYS A 184 20.11 5.50 -4.05
N ASN A 185 19.88 5.85 -5.31
CA ASN A 185 20.89 6.49 -6.16
C ASN A 185 21.02 8.00 -5.93
N ASN A 186 19.96 8.68 -5.45
CA ASN A 186 19.90 10.14 -5.49
C ASN A 186 19.79 10.82 -4.12
N ILE A 187 19.35 10.11 -3.08
CA ILE A 187 18.92 10.73 -1.82
C ILE A 187 20.05 11.40 -1.02
N GLU A 188 21.31 11.01 -1.27
CA GLU A 188 22.48 11.68 -0.67
C GLU A 188 22.57 13.16 -1.07
N ASN A 189 22.15 13.51 -2.29
CA ASN A 189 22.11 14.91 -2.73
C ASN A 189 21.01 15.74 -2.03
N PHE A 190 20.11 15.08 -1.30
CA PHE A 190 19.07 15.71 -0.47
C PHE A 190 19.39 15.61 1.03
N GLY A 191 20.62 15.22 1.39
CA GLY A 191 21.05 15.04 2.79
C GLY A 191 20.58 13.73 3.42
N GLY A 192 20.09 12.75 2.64
CA GLY A 192 19.64 11.45 3.12
C GLY A 192 20.72 10.37 3.07
N ASN A 193 20.61 9.37 3.93
CA ASN A 193 21.50 8.23 4.00
C ASN A 193 20.95 7.06 3.16
N SER A 194 21.56 6.82 2.00
CA SER A 194 21.18 5.73 1.07
C SER A 194 21.30 4.32 1.67
N GLY A 195 22.09 4.15 2.74
CA GLY A 195 22.26 2.90 3.49
C GLY A 195 21.30 2.73 4.67
N ASN A 196 20.50 3.75 5.01
CA ASN A 196 19.57 3.73 6.13
C ASN A 196 18.15 4.11 5.70
N ILE A 197 17.55 3.24 4.88
CA ILE A 197 16.20 3.42 4.33
C ILE A 197 15.19 2.61 5.14
N THR A 198 14.18 3.29 5.66
CA THR A 198 12.99 2.68 6.26
C THR A 198 11.83 2.84 5.29
N VAL A 199 11.17 1.75 4.89
CA VAL A 199 9.94 1.85 4.10
C VAL A 199 8.76 1.61 5.03
N PHE A 200 7.76 2.47 4.94
CA PHE A 200 6.56 2.37 5.75
C PHE A 200 5.30 2.62 4.92
N GLY A 201 4.20 2.01 5.34
CA GLY A 201 2.94 2.12 4.61
C GLY A 201 1.79 1.67 5.47
N GLU A 202 0.61 2.18 5.11
CA GLU A 202 -0.65 1.92 5.80
C GLU A 202 -1.62 1.19 4.86
N SER A 203 -2.43 0.27 5.40
CA SER A 203 -3.41 -0.50 4.64
C SER A 203 -2.76 -1.29 3.50
N ALA A 204 -3.23 -1.14 2.26
CA ALA A 204 -2.57 -1.69 1.07
C ALA A 204 -1.08 -1.29 0.96
N GLY A 205 -0.70 -0.11 1.45
CA GLY A 205 0.70 0.30 1.57
C GLY A 205 1.46 -0.54 2.60
N GLY A 206 0.84 -0.88 3.72
CA GLY A 206 1.40 -1.82 4.70
C GLY A 206 1.58 -3.22 4.11
N ALA A 207 0.59 -3.69 3.34
CA ALA A 207 0.70 -4.94 2.59
C ALA A 207 1.84 -4.89 1.57
N ALA A 208 1.97 -3.80 0.80
CA ALA A 208 3.09 -3.60 -0.12
C ALA A 208 4.44 -3.62 0.60
N VAL A 209 4.57 -2.97 1.75
CA VAL A 209 5.78 -2.99 2.57
C VAL A 209 6.11 -4.41 3.04
N SER A 210 5.11 -5.18 3.48
CA SER A 210 5.34 -6.58 3.86
C SER A 210 5.81 -7.42 2.66
N LEU A 211 5.28 -7.19 1.45
CA LEU A 211 5.73 -7.87 0.23
C LEU A 211 7.17 -7.48 -0.16
N LEU A 212 7.55 -6.22 0.02
CA LEU A 212 8.92 -5.76 -0.19
C LEU A 212 9.92 -6.47 0.74
N THR A 213 9.48 -7.07 1.84
CA THR A 213 10.37 -7.85 2.70
C THR A 213 10.70 -9.24 2.15
N VAL A 214 9.98 -9.73 1.14
CA VAL A 214 10.23 -11.06 0.54
C VAL A 214 10.57 -11.02 -0.95
N SER A 215 10.23 -9.92 -1.63
CA SER A 215 10.46 -9.80 -3.07
C SER A 215 11.96 -9.84 -3.41
N PRO A 216 12.38 -10.63 -4.42
CA PRO A 216 13.76 -10.58 -4.92
C PRO A 216 14.13 -9.20 -5.46
N LEU A 217 13.16 -8.43 -5.97
CA LEU A 217 13.40 -7.11 -6.59
C LEU A 217 13.77 -6.02 -5.58
N SER A 218 13.39 -6.17 -4.32
CA SER A 218 13.69 -5.24 -3.22
C SER A 218 14.85 -5.71 -2.34
N LYS A 219 15.49 -6.83 -2.67
CA LYS A 219 16.61 -7.39 -1.92
C LYS A 219 17.72 -6.36 -1.77
N ASN A 220 18.15 -6.12 -0.52
CA ASN A 220 19.18 -5.15 -0.15
C ASN A 220 18.84 -3.68 -0.48
N LEU A 221 17.59 -3.34 -0.78
CA LEU A 221 17.17 -1.95 -1.01
C LEU A 221 16.66 -1.25 0.26
N ILE A 222 16.15 -2.04 1.21
CA ILE A 222 15.51 -1.53 2.43
C ILE A 222 16.29 -1.99 3.67
N SER A 223 16.41 -1.12 4.67
CA SER A 223 17.13 -1.38 5.92
C SER A 223 16.19 -1.66 7.10
N LYS A 224 14.94 -1.17 7.03
CA LYS A 224 13.87 -1.37 8.04
C LYS A 224 12.50 -1.29 7.37
N ALA A 225 11.49 -1.86 8.02
CA ALA A 225 10.10 -1.79 7.56
C ALA A 225 9.15 -1.39 8.69
N ILE A 226 8.13 -0.57 8.39
CA ILE A 226 7.00 -0.30 9.29
C ILE A 226 5.70 -0.68 8.56
N ILE A 227 4.97 -1.64 9.10
CA ILE A 227 3.77 -2.24 8.50
C ILE A 227 2.55 -1.81 9.32
N GLN A 228 1.74 -0.90 8.79
CA GLN A 228 0.60 -0.33 9.51
C GLN A 228 -0.71 -0.87 8.93
N SER A 229 -1.53 -1.54 9.75
CA SER A 229 -2.90 -1.90 9.41
C SER A 229 -3.08 -2.61 8.07
N GLY A 230 -2.17 -3.51 7.70
CA GLY A 230 -2.28 -4.28 6.46
C GLY A 230 -1.06 -5.14 6.18
N THR A 231 -1.27 -6.40 5.84
CA THR A 231 -0.19 -7.34 5.54
C THR A 231 -0.50 -8.14 4.28
N ALA A 232 0.52 -8.73 3.66
CA ALA A 232 0.34 -9.59 2.50
C ALA A 232 -0.36 -10.93 2.80
N LEU A 233 -0.63 -11.24 4.07
CA LEU A 233 -1.48 -12.37 4.46
C LEU A 233 -2.98 -12.03 4.39
N SER A 234 -3.34 -10.75 4.29
CA SER A 234 -4.74 -10.32 4.28
C SER A 234 -5.43 -10.67 2.95
N ASP A 235 -6.63 -11.27 3.03
CA ASP A 235 -7.32 -11.85 1.87
C ASP A 235 -7.66 -10.84 0.76
N TYR A 236 -7.78 -9.55 1.09
CA TYR A 236 -8.04 -8.50 0.11
C TYR A 236 -6.81 -8.17 -0.75
N VAL A 237 -5.62 -8.66 -0.42
CA VAL A 237 -4.36 -8.34 -1.11
C VAL A 237 -4.18 -9.16 -2.37
N LEU A 238 -4.40 -10.47 -2.33
CA LEU A 238 -4.11 -11.36 -3.46
C LEU A 238 -5.30 -11.45 -4.42
N GLN A 239 -5.06 -11.09 -5.69
CA GLN A 239 -5.99 -11.31 -6.78
C GLN A 239 -6.06 -12.79 -7.16
N LYS A 240 -7.29 -13.32 -7.22
CA LYS A 240 -7.56 -14.64 -7.82
C LYS A 240 -7.83 -14.47 -9.32
N ASN A 241 -7.27 -15.37 -10.15
CA ASN A 241 -7.53 -15.49 -11.59
C ASN A 241 -7.26 -14.21 -12.43
N PRO A 242 -6.01 -13.71 -12.48
CA PRO A 242 -5.68 -12.44 -13.15
C PRO A 242 -6.13 -12.37 -14.63
N VAL A 243 -5.93 -13.46 -15.39
CA VAL A 243 -6.30 -13.53 -16.82
C VAL A 243 -7.81 -13.44 -17.02
N GLU A 244 -8.59 -14.12 -16.18
CA GLU A 244 -10.06 -14.08 -16.27
C GLU A 244 -10.61 -12.71 -15.86
N ASN A 245 -9.99 -12.04 -14.88
CA ASN A 245 -10.38 -10.68 -14.52
C ASN A 245 -10.07 -9.69 -15.67
N ALA A 246 -8.93 -9.85 -16.35
CA ALA A 246 -8.61 -9.08 -17.55
C ALA A 246 -9.61 -9.31 -18.68
N ARG A 247 -9.98 -10.57 -18.93
CA ARG A 247 -11.01 -10.95 -19.92
C ARG A 247 -12.38 -10.37 -19.55
N LEU A 248 -12.76 -10.43 -18.28
CA LEU A 248 -14.03 -9.87 -17.80
C LEU A 248 -14.08 -8.35 -18.03
N LEU A 249 -12.98 -7.64 -17.76
CA LEU A 249 -12.87 -6.22 -18.06
C LEU A 249 -12.99 -5.94 -19.56
N ALA A 250 -12.21 -6.64 -20.38
CA ALA A 250 -12.24 -6.50 -21.83
C ALA A 250 -13.66 -6.74 -22.38
N LYS A 251 -14.36 -7.76 -21.88
CA LYS A 251 -15.75 -8.06 -22.24
C LYS A 251 -16.72 -6.94 -21.89
N ASN A 252 -16.62 -6.38 -20.69
CA ASN A 252 -17.47 -5.26 -20.28
C ASN A 252 -17.19 -3.97 -21.09
N LEU A 253 -16.02 -3.88 -21.71
CA LEU A 253 -15.64 -2.82 -22.65
C LEU A 253 -15.96 -3.15 -24.12
N GLY A 254 -16.44 -4.37 -24.42
CA GLY A 254 -16.88 -4.78 -25.76
C GLY A 254 -15.92 -5.69 -26.54
N CYS A 255 -14.90 -6.26 -25.90
CA CYS A 255 -14.00 -7.26 -26.50
C CYS A 255 -14.32 -8.68 -26.01
N GLU A 256 -14.76 -9.56 -26.92
CA GLU A 256 -15.10 -10.96 -26.63
C GLU A 256 -13.94 -11.93 -26.90
N SER A 257 -12.72 -11.43 -27.12
CA SER A 257 -11.56 -12.28 -27.35
C SER A 257 -11.18 -13.07 -26.09
N ASN A 258 -10.67 -14.28 -26.29
CA ASN A 258 -10.07 -15.09 -25.24
C ASN A 258 -8.54 -15.11 -25.32
N ASP A 259 -7.96 -14.51 -26.37
CA ASP A 259 -6.53 -14.47 -26.63
C ASP A 259 -5.88 -13.32 -25.84
N PRO A 260 -4.89 -13.57 -24.97
CA PRO A 260 -4.29 -12.53 -24.14
C PRO A 260 -3.60 -11.40 -24.92
N GLU A 261 -3.05 -11.67 -26.11
CA GLU A 261 -2.45 -10.63 -26.96
C GLU A 261 -3.54 -9.70 -27.52
N GLU A 262 -4.62 -10.25 -28.07
CA GLU A 262 -5.77 -9.45 -28.54
C GLU A 262 -6.43 -8.65 -27.39
N ILE A 263 -6.55 -9.24 -26.20
CA ILE A 263 -7.04 -8.56 -24.99
C ILE A 263 -6.11 -7.39 -24.63
N LEU A 264 -4.80 -7.61 -24.62
CA LEU A 264 -3.81 -6.58 -24.30
C LEU A 264 -3.89 -5.41 -25.26
N ASP A 265 -3.90 -5.68 -26.57
CA ASP A 265 -3.97 -4.66 -27.61
C ASP A 265 -5.28 -3.86 -27.50
N PHE A 266 -6.40 -4.54 -27.23
CA PHE A 266 -7.68 -3.88 -27.00
C PHE A 266 -7.66 -2.96 -25.77
N LEU A 267 -7.19 -3.45 -24.61
CA LEU A 267 -7.12 -2.67 -23.38
C LEU A 267 -6.12 -1.50 -23.47
N ARG A 268 -5.05 -1.63 -24.26
CA ARG A 268 -4.13 -0.52 -24.59
C ARG A 268 -4.79 0.57 -25.42
N ALA A 269 -5.76 0.22 -26.26
CA ALA A 269 -6.50 1.19 -27.08
C ALA A 269 -7.60 1.93 -26.29
N CYS A 270 -8.08 1.39 -25.18
CA CYS A 270 -9.06 2.06 -24.32
C CYS A 270 -8.48 3.32 -23.66
N SER A 271 -9.34 4.29 -23.32
CA SER A 271 -8.91 5.41 -22.48
C SER A 271 -8.73 4.95 -21.02
N ALA A 272 -7.82 5.59 -20.27
CA ALA A 272 -7.67 5.33 -18.83
C ALA A 272 -9.00 5.52 -18.06
N LYS A 273 -9.80 6.50 -18.47
CA LYS A 273 -11.13 6.73 -17.90
C LYS A 273 -12.07 5.54 -18.09
N GLU A 274 -12.16 4.99 -19.29
CA GLU A 274 -13.02 3.81 -19.55
C GLU A 274 -12.56 2.59 -18.75
N LEU A 275 -11.23 2.38 -18.64
CA LEU A 275 -10.65 1.31 -17.86
C LEU A 275 -11.00 1.44 -16.37
N VAL A 276 -10.76 2.63 -15.79
CA VAL A 276 -11.04 2.92 -14.37
C VAL A 276 -12.54 2.83 -14.07
N GLU A 277 -13.38 3.53 -14.82
CA GLU A 277 -14.82 3.52 -14.56
C GLU A 277 -15.46 2.14 -14.78
N THR A 278 -14.98 1.37 -15.76
CA THR A 278 -15.51 0.03 -16.00
C THR A 278 -15.02 -0.94 -14.92
N HIS A 279 -13.76 -0.86 -14.50
CA HIS A 279 -13.26 -1.62 -13.34
C HIS A 279 -14.18 -1.43 -12.13
N GLU A 280 -14.51 -0.19 -11.79
CA GLU A 280 -15.33 0.12 -10.61
C GLU A 280 -16.79 -0.34 -10.75
N LYS A 281 -17.31 -0.44 -11.98
CA LYS A 281 -18.65 -0.99 -12.27
C LYS A 281 -18.68 -2.51 -12.32
N ILE A 282 -17.57 -3.17 -12.61
CA ILE A 282 -17.49 -4.62 -12.60
C ILE A 282 -17.54 -5.02 -11.13
N ASN A 283 -18.64 -5.67 -10.77
CA ASN A 283 -18.93 -6.21 -9.42
C ASN A 283 -19.47 -5.19 -8.40
N PRO A 284 -20.54 -4.42 -8.71
CA PRO A 284 -21.06 -3.37 -7.81
C PRO A 284 -21.88 -3.92 -6.64
N GLN A 285 -21.95 -5.25 -6.47
CA GLN A 285 -22.88 -5.97 -5.58
C GLN A 285 -22.20 -6.92 -4.59
N SER A 286 -20.88 -6.84 -4.41
CA SER A 286 -20.17 -7.71 -3.46
C SER A 286 -20.14 -7.13 -2.05
N GLU A 287 -20.65 -7.88 -1.08
CA GLU A 287 -20.76 -7.47 0.31
C GLU A 287 -19.53 -7.83 1.18
N THR A 288 -18.39 -8.20 0.58
CA THR A 288 -17.11 -8.57 1.26
C THR A 288 -15.95 -7.69 0.81
N LEU A 289 -14.97 -7.44 1.70
CA LEU A 289 -13.66 -6.88 1.32
C LEU A 289 -12.85 -7.85 0.43
N GLU A 290 -13.18 -9.14 0.45
CA GLU A 290 -12.54 -10.19 -0.37
C GLU A 290 -12.68 -9.97 -1.88
N LYS A 291 -13.59 -9.10 -2.37
CA LYS A 291 -13.66 -8.71 -3.79
C LYS A 291 -12.99 -7.36 -4.11
N LEU A 292 -12.33 -6.71 -3.14
CA LEU A 292 -11.37 -5.63 -3.43
C LEU A 292 -10.15 -6.14 -4.19
N ASN A 293 -9.95 -7.46 -4.27
CA ASN A 293 -8.79 -8.09 -4.88
C ASN A 293 -8.78 -8.12 -6.42
N MET A 294 -9.80 -7.58 -7.12
CA MET A 294 -9.73 -7.44 -8.57
C MET A 294 -8.77 -6.30 -8.94
N PHE A 295 -7.83 -6.59 -9.83
CA PHE A 295 -6.64 -5.81 -10.12
C PHE A 295 -5.88 -5.40 -8.85
N SER A 296 -5.49 -6.43 -8.09
CA SER A 296 -4.55 -6.37 -6.97
C SER A 296 -3.35 -7.29 -7.21
N VAL A 297 -2.56 -7.58 -6.17
CA VAL A 297 -1.32 -8.37 -6.23
C VAL A 297 -1.53 -9.72 -6.92
N VAL A 298 -0.58 -10.11 -7.77
CA VAL A 298 -0.58 -11.34 -8.57
C VAL A 298 0.63 -12.20 -8.18
N ILE A 299 0.44 -13.51 -8.06
CA ILE A 299 1.56 -14.45 -8.09
C ILE A 299 1.97 -14.60 -9.56
N GLU A 300 3.12 -14.04 -9.93
CA GLU A 300 3.52 -13.96 -11.33
C GLU A 300 4.05 -15.30 -11.85
N LYS A 301 3.68 -15.63 -13.08
CA LYS A 301 4.38 -16.68 -13.84
C LYS A 301 5.80 -16.19 -14.17
N GLU A 302 6.78 -17.07 -13.98
CA GLU A 302 8.17 -16.75 -14.34
C GLU A 302 8.37 -16.86 -15.86
N PHE A 303 9.05 -15.86 -16.43
CA PHE A 303 9.47 -15.84 -17.83
C PHE A 303 10.96 -15.57 -17.93
N SER A 304 11.62 -16.17 -18.93
CA SER A 304 13.05 -15.91 -19.17
C SER A 304 13.29 -14.43 -19.48
N GLY A 305 14.20 -13.79 -18.75
CA GLY A 305 14.54 -12.38 -18.93
C GLY A 305 13.55 -11.38 -18.31
N VAL A 306 12.49 -11.85 -17.63
CA VAL A 306 11.53 -10.99 -16.92
C VAL A 306 11.64 -11.26 -15.43
N GLU A 307 11.98 -10.23 -14.65
CA GLU A 307 12.02 -10.36 -13.21
C GLU A 307 10.60 -10.26 -12.62
N ALA A 308 10.18 -11.31 -11.93
CA ALA A 308 8.94 -11.34 -11.18
C ALA A 308 9.08 -10.54 -9.88
N PHE A 309 8.03 -9.80 -9.48
CA PHE A 309 8.00 -9.18 -8.16
C PHE A 309 7.83 -10.24 -7.08
N ILE A 310 6.90 -11.17 -7.26
CA ILE A 310 6.78 -12.43 -6.50
C ILE A 310 6.30 -13.51 -7.47
N SER A 311 6.81 -14.73 -7.32
CA SER A 311 6.43 -15.90 -8.14
C SER A 311 5.81 -17.05 -7.34
N GLU A 312 5.68 -16.87 -6.03
CA GLU A 312 5.14 -17.84 -5.09
C GLU A 312 4.20 -17.13 -4.10
N PRO A 313 3.29 -17.86 -3.42
CA PRO A 313 2.51 -17.31 -2.31
C PRO A 313 3.40 -16.68 -1.23
N PHE A 314 2.95 -15.58 -0.63
CA PHE A 314 3.71 -14.85 0.40
C PHE A 314 4.17 -15.75 1.56
N ARG A 315 3.30 -16.69 1.96
CA ARG A 315 3.56 -17.64 3.05
C ARG A 315 4.71 -18.62 2.75
N ASP A 316 4.97 -18.93 1.49
CA ASP A 316 6.08 -19.81 1.10
C ASP A 316 7.42 -19.13 1.37
N PHE A 317 7.51 -17.81 1.20
CA PHE A 317 8.70 -17.05 1.61
C PHE A 317 8.89 -17.06 3.13
N LEU A 318 7.80 -16.86 3.88
CA LEU A 318 7.83 -16.86 5.35
C LEU A 318 8.29 -18.22 5.89
N THR A 319 7.68 -19.31 5.44
CA THR A 319 7.94 -20.67 5.97
C THR A 319 9.28 -21.24 5.52
N SER A 320 9.81 -20.79 4.39
CA SER A 320 11.16 -21.14 3.93
C SER A 320 12.26 -20.22 4.48
N GLY A 321 11.90 -19.20 5.28
CA GLY A 321 12.84 -18.23 5.84
C GLY A 321 13.46 -17.29 4.81
N ARG A 322 12.87 -17.16 3.61
CA ARG A 322 13.30 -16.23 2.54
C ARG A 322 12.73 -14.83 2.77
N VAL A 323 12.97 -14.29 3.96
CA VAL A 323 12.56 -12.94 4.37
C VAL A 323 13.78 -12.03 4.50
N ALA A 324 13.58 -10.73 4.35
CA ALA A 324 14.62 -9.73 4.58
C ALA A 324 15.05 -9.75 6.06
N ASP A 325 16.37 -9.79 6.29
CA ASP A 325 16.95 -9.76 7.64
C ASP A 325 17.05 -8.31 8.17
N ILE A 326 15.90 -7.68 8.42
CA ILE A 326 15.78 -6.28 8.85
C ILE A 326 14.87 -6.11 10.07
N PRO A 327 15.06 -5.05 10.91
CA PRO A 327 14.09 -4.68 11.94
C PRO A 327 12.71 -4.35 11.36
N ILE A 328 11.65 -4.75 12.07
CA ILE A 328 10.27 -4.50 11.68
C ILE A 328 9.51 -3.85 12.84
N MET A 329 8.75 -2.80 12.54
CA MET A 329 7.67 -2.32 13.41
C MET A 329 6.34 -2.62 12.72
N ILE A 330 5.36 -3.12 13.45
CA ILE A 330 4.09 -3.57 12.89
C ILE A 330 2.96 -3.28 13.87
N GLY A 331 1.76 -2.97 13.39
CA GLY A 331 0.63 -2.74 14.29
C GLY A 331 -0.66 -2.39 13.57
N THR A 332 -1.70 -2.20 14.37
CA THR A 332 -3.07 -1.93 13.93
C THR A 332 -3.70 -0.84 14.80
N CYS A 333 -4.80 -0.27 14.35
CA CYS A 333 -5.72 0.46 15.21
C CYS A 333 -6.53 -0.52 16.08
N ALA A 334 -7.06 -0.03 17.20
CA ALA A 334 -7.82 -0.83 18.15
C ALA A 334 -9.14 -1.35 17.56
N LEU A 335 -9.77 -0.57 16.67
CA LEU A 335 -11.01 -0.92 15.99
C LEU A 335 -10.98 -0.49 14.52
N GLU A 336 -10.19 -1.19 13.71
CA GLU A 336 -9.98 -0.91 12.28
C GLU A 336 -11.27 -0.58 11.52
N LEU A 337 -12.31 -1.41 11.67
CA LEU A 337 -13.53 -1.27 10.87
C LEU A 337 -14.79 -1.26 11.73
N THR A 338 -15.75 -0.48 11.25
CA THR A 338 -17.13 -0.39 11.75
C THR A 338 -18.11 -0.63 10.61
N THR A 339 -19.36 -0.99 10.92
CA THR A 339 -20.35 -1.29 9.88
C THR A 339 -21.79 -1.25 10.39
N ASP A 340 -22.68 -0.59 9.66
CA ASP A 340 -24.12 -0.65 9.98
C ASP A 340 -24.75 -2.01 9.60
N LYS A 341 -24.00 -2.86 8.88
CA LYS A 341 -24.49 -4.15 8.41
C LYS A 341 -24.57 -5.14 9.58
N LYS A 342 -25.74 -5.77 9.70
CA LYS A 342 -25.95 -6.92 10.59
C LYS A 342 -25.54 -8.21 9.89
N PHE A 343 -24.76 -9.04 10.58
CA PHE A 343 -24.37 -10.36 10.10
C PHE A 343 -25.16 -11.41 10.88
N GLU A 344 -26.18 -11.98 10.24
CA GLU A 344 -26.98 -13.05 10.85
C GLU A 344 -26.24 -14.38 10.89
N ASP A 345 -25.39 -14.64 9.89
CA ASP A 345 -24.59 -15.85 9.77
C ASP A 345 -23.08 -15.52 9.86
N LEU A 346 -22.46 -15.89 10.98
CA LEU A 346 -21.04 -15.65 11.23
C LEU A 346 -20.12 -16.60 10.44
N GLN A 347 -20.65 -17.62 9.76
CA GLN A 347 -19.86 -18.43 8.81
C GLN A 347 -19.28 -17.57 7.69
N PHE A 348 -19.83 -16.39 7.46
CA PHE A 348 -19.28 -15.39 6.55
C PHE A 348 -17.86 -14.94 6.89
N PHE A 349 -17.48 -14.98 8.17
CA PHE A 349 -16.15 -14.57 8.61
C PHE A 349 -15.13 -15.70 8.56
N ILE A 350 -15.52 -16.93 8.19
CA ILE A 350 -14.59 -18.03 8.03
C ILE A 350 -13.75 -17.77 6.75
N PRO A 351 -12.41 -17.67 6.86
CA PRO A 351 -11.57 -17.46 5.70
C PRO A 351 -11.74 -18.56 4.65
N GLU A 352 -11.92 -18.17 3.39
CA GLU A 352 -12.02 -19.13 2.28
C GLU A 352 -10.77 -20.02 2.19
N GLU A 353 -9.60 -19.51 2.58
CA GLU A 353 -8.33 -20.25 2.56
C GLU A 353 -8.33 -21.47 3.51
N LEU A 354 -9.23 -21.55 4.48
CA LEU A 354 -9.38 -22.72 5.34
C LEU A 354 -10.10 -23.90 4.66
N ASN A 355 -10.68 -23.69 3.48
CA ASN A 355 -11.40 -24.70 2.70
C ASN A 355 -12.50 -25.44 3.50
N ILE A 356 -13.22 -24.70 4.34
CA ILE A 356 -14.34 -25.22 5.14
C ILE A 356 -15.65 -24.88 4.44
N GLU A 357 -16.40 -25.91 4.02
CA GLU A 357 -17.70 -25.74 3.37
C GLU A 357 -18.73 -25.13 4.33
N LYS A 358 -19.45 -24.09 3.89
CA LYS A 358 -20.52 -23.48 4.69
C LYS A 358 -21.69 -24.46 4.87
N GLY A 359 -22.26 -24.51 6.07
CA GLY A 359 -23.36 -25.37 6.45
C GLY A 359 -22.95 -26.74 6.97
N CYS A 360 -21.66 -27.10 6.94
CA CYS A 360 -21.16 -28.31 7.60
C CYS A 360 -21.10 -28.14 9.12
N ALA A 361 -20.97 -29.24 9.86
CA ALA A 361 -20.94 -29.23 11.32
C ALA A 361 -19.79 -28.35 11.86
N GLU A 362 -18.62 -28.41 11.23
CA GLU A 362 -17.44 -27.64 11.58
C GLU A 362 -17.66 -26.14 11.39
N SER A 363 -18.22 -25.71 10.26
CA SER A 363 -18.50 -24.29 9.98
C SER A 363 -19.50 -23.69 10.97
N LEU A 364 -20.52 -24.47 11.36
CA LEU A 364 -21.52 -24.07 12.36
C LEU A 364 -20.92 -23.97 13.76
N GLU A 365 -20.04 -24.91 14.13
CA GLU A 365 -19.30 -24.86 15.40
C GLU A 365 -18.40 -23.62 15.47
N ILE A 366 -17.70 -23.29 14.37
CA ILE A 366 -16.88 -22.09 14.29
C ILE A 366 -17.73 -20.82 14.46
N ALA A 367 -18.85 -20.72 13.73
CA ALA A 367 -19.74 -19.56 13.83
C ALA A 367 -20.28 -19.37 15.25
N GLU A 368 -20.67 -20.45 15.94
CA GLU A 368 -21.14 -20.38 17.32
C GLU A 368 -20.00 -19.96 18.28
N LYS A 369 -18.77 -20.45 18.06
CA LYS A 369 -17.62 -20.03 18.87
C LYS A 369 -17.26 -18.56 18.63
N LEU A 370 -17.31 -18.06 17.40
CA LEU A 370 -17.14 -16.64 17.09
C LEU A 370 -18.21 -15.80 17.80
N LYS A 371 -19.47 -16.24 17.78
CA LYS A 371 -20.55 -15.57 18.50
C LYS A 371 -20.27 -15.45 19.99
N GLN A 372 -19.77 -16.53 20.61
CA GLN A 372 -19.42 -16.55 22.04
C GLN A 372 -18.23 -15.65 22.37
N LEU A 373 -17.22 -15.58 21.49
CA LEU A 373 -16.01 -14.78 21.70
C LEU A 373 -16.23 -13.28 21.49
N TYR A 374 -17.12 -12.90 20.57
CA TYR A 374 -17.27 -11.51 20.16
C TYR A 374 -18.61 -10.88 20.56
N LEU A 375 -19.73 -11.59 20.43
CA LEU A 375 -21.07 -10.98 20.46
C LEU A 375 -21.80 -11.15 21.80
N LYS A 376 -21.15 -11.73 22.82
CA LYS A 376 -21.79 -12.08 24.08
C LYS A 376 -22.23 -10.87 24.91
N ASP A 377 -21.38 -9.84 24.98
CA ASP A 377 -21.56 -8.72 25.89
C ASP A 377 -22.16 -7.50 25.17
N ASP A 378 -21.52 -7.09 24.07
CA ASP A 378 -21.98 -6.01 23.20
C ASP A 378 -21.92 -6.51 21.75
N ALA A 379 -23.08 -6.81 21.16
CA ALA A 379 -23.16 -7.39 19.83
C ALA A 379 -22.72 -6.42 18.73
N GLU A 380 -22.90 -5.11 18.93
CA GLU A 380 -22.52 -4.10 17.94
C GLU A 380 -20.99 -3.94 17.93
N LEU A 381 -20.41 -3.61 19.10
CA LEU A 381 -18.97 -3.50 19.24
C LEU A 381 -18.26 -4.83 18.92
N GLY A 382 -18.85 -5.95 19.34
CA GLY A 382 -18.36 -7.29 19.04
C GLY A 382 -18.29 -7.57 17.54
N THR A 383 -19.26 -7.06 16.76
CA THR A 383 -19.24 -7.18 15.29
C THR A 383 -18.10 -6.35 14.69
N TYR A 384 -17.86 -5.14 15.19
CA TYR A 384 -16.74 -4.29 14.75
C TYR A 384 -15.39 -4.92 15.08
N GLN A 385 -15.27 -5.49 16.28
CA GLN A 385 -14.07 -6.23 16.69
C GLN A 385 -13.84 -7.47 15.83
N LEU A 386 -14.89 -8.26 15.54
CA LEU A 386 -14.78 -9.43 14.68
C LEU A 386 -14.33 -9.04 13.26
N LEU A 387 -14.89 -7.97 12.72
CA LEU A 387 -14.53 -7.44 11.41
C LEU A 387 -13.07 -6.97 11.39
N SER A 388 -12.67 -6.18 12.39
CA SER A 388 -11.30 -5.67 12.53
C SER A 388 -10.27 -6.78 12.73
N ASP A 389 -10.61 -7.78 13.56
CA ASP A 389 -9.75 -8.93 13.80
C ASP A 389 -9.57 -9.74 12.52
N ARG A 390 -10.69 -10.08 11.87
CA ARG A 390 -10.71 -10.93 10.68
C ARG A 390 -9.87 -10.37 9.52
N TYR A 391 -9.89 -9.06 9.30
CA TYR A 391 -9.25 -8.44 8.13
C TYR A 391 -7.87 -7.84 8.39
N PHE A 392 -7.51 -7.58 9.65
CA PHE A 392 -6.27 -6.89 9.98
C PHE A 392 -5.50 -7.52 11.14
N ARG A 393 -6.13 -7.67 12.30
CA ARG A 393 -5.40 -8.02 13.54
C ARG A 393 -4.94 -9.47 13.57
N VAL A 394 -5.76 -10.40 13.06
CA VAL A 394 -5.41 -11.83 12.96
C VAL A 394 -4.21 -12.02 12.01
N ASP A 395 -4.22 -11.40 10.84
CA ASP A 395 -3.11 -11.56 9.88
C ASP A 395 -1.84 -10.83 10.32
N THR A 396 -1.98 -9.69 11.01
CA THR A 396 -0.87 -9.03 11.69
C THR A 396 -0.24 -9.95 12.74
N TYR A 397 -1.07 -10.57 13.59
CA TYR A 397 -0.61 -11.54 14.58
C TYR A 397 0.09 -12.74 13.92
N ARG A 398 -0.51 -13.33 12.88
CA ARG A 398 0.08 -14.46 12.13
C ARG A 398 1.41 -14.10 11.50
N LEU A 399 1.54 -12.92 10.89
CA LEU A 399 2.80 -12.46 10.32
C LEU A 399 3.90 -12.37 11.38
N ILE A 400 3.61 -11.82 12.56
CA ILE A 400 4.55 -11.78 13.68
C ILE A 400 4.98 -13.20 14.09
N GLN A 401 4.03 -14.14 14.19
CA GLN A 401 4.33 -15.53 14.53
C GLN A 401 5.23 -16.22 13.51
N TYR A 402 5.07 -15.94 12.21
CA TYR A 402 6.01 -16.46 11.21
C TYR A 402 7.39 -15.81 11.32
N LEU A 403 7.45 -14.48 11.38
CA LEU A 403 8.71 -13.74 11.37
C LEU A 403 9.60 -14.09 12.57
N ILE A 404 9.03 -14.24 13.78
CA ILE A 404 9.81 -14.56 14.99
C ILE A 404 10.48 -15.95 14.94
N GLN A 405 10.06 -16.82 14.01
CA GLN A 405 10.72 -18.12 13.79
C GLN A 405 11.90 -18.04 12.83
N VAL A 406 11.93 -17.04 11.95
CA VAL A 406 12.86 -17.00 10.81
C VAL A 406 13.80 -15.80 10.80
N THR A 407 13.58 -14.76 11.63
CA THR A 407 14.52 -13.66 11.81
C THR A 407 14.98 -13.53 13.26
N ASN A 408 16.20 -13.01 13.44
CA ASN A 408 16.74 -12.60 14.74
C ASN A 408 16.73 -11.07 14.92
N LYS A 409 16.14 -10.32 13.99
CA LYS A 409 16.00 -8.86 14.09
C LYS A 409 14.81 -8.50 14.98
N PRO A 410 14.86 -7.35 15.66
CA PRO A 410 13.79 -6.96 16.55
C PRO A 410 12.50 -6.66 15.77
N ILE A 411 11.39 -7.17 16.30
CA ILE A 411 10.03 -6.92 15.82
C ILE A 411 9.30 -6.15 16.93
N TYR A 412 8.73 -5.00 16.63
CA TYR A 412 7.98 -4.18 17.58
C TYR A 412 6.50 -4.14 17.19
N CYS A 413 5.60 -4.52 18.10
CA CYS A 413 4.15 -4.51 17.85
C CYS A 413 3.44 -3.34 18.54
N TYR A 414 2.60 -2.58 17.84
CA TYR A 414 1.79 -1.51 18.45
C TYR A 414 0.29 -1.72 18.25
N SER A 415 -0.50 -1.06 19.10
CA SER A 415 -1.95 -0.89 18.95
C SER A 415 -2.27 0.59 19.15
N LEU A 416 -2.83 1.27 18.15
CA LEU A 416 -3.34 2.63 18.32
C LEU A 416 -4.74 2.58 18.92
N ASP A 417 -4.94 3.20 20.08
CA ASP A 417 -6.23 3.26 20.80
C ASP A 417 -6.60 4.70 21.19
N TYR A 418 -5.77 5.68 20.84
CA TYR A 418 -6.02 7.08 21.13
C TYR A 418 -7.09 7.65 20.19
N VAL A 419 -8.08 8.31 20.79
CA VAL A 419 -9.14 9.04 20.09
C VAL A 419 -9.06 10.51 20.46
N GLY A 420 -8.81 11.33 19.45
CA GLY A 420 -8.76 12.78 19.54
C GLY A 420 -9.14 13.44 18.22
N SER A 421 -8.83 14.72 18.07
CA SER A 421 -9.31 15.50 16.92
C SER A 421 -8.58 15.20 15.62
N LEU A 422 -7.42 14.52 15.67
CA LEU A 422 -6.61 14.21 14.49
C LEU A 422 -6.97 12.87 13.84
N ASN A 423 -7.77 12.01 14.50
CA ASN A 423 -8.34 10.81 13.87
C ASN A 423 -9.06 11.18 12.56
N ILE A 424 -8.74 10.48 11.49
CA ILE A 424 -9.27 10.73 10.15
C ILE A 424 -10.43 9.80 9.79
N TYR A 425 -10.51 8.62 10.40
CA TYR A 425 -11.54 7.61 10.16
C TYR A 425 -12.94 8.18 10.36
N ASN A 426 -13.19 8.75 11.53
CA ASN A 426 -14.47 9.37 11.88
C ASN A 426 -14.86 10.50 10.92
N LYS A 427 -13.89 11.28 10.43
CA LYS A 427 -14.15 12.37 9.48
C LYS A 427 -14.46 11.85 8.08
N LEU A 428 -13.69 10.86 7.62
CA LEU A 428 -13.81 10.26 6.31
C LEU A 428 -15.14 9.53 6.15
N PHE A 429 -15.52 8.76 7.18
CA PHE A 429 -16.72 7.92 7.17
C PHE A 429 -17.92 8.57 7.88
N LYS A 430 -17.77 9.81 8.38
CA LYS A 430 -18.81 10.56 9.12
C LYS A 430 -19.39 9.77 10.29
N GLN A 431 -18.50 9.19 11.08
CA GLN A 431 -18.83 8.38 12.25
C GLN A 431 -18.36 9.05 13.54
N ASP A 432 -18.90 8.58 14.66
CA ASP A 432 -18.51 8.99 16.01
C ASP A 432 -18.00 7.76 16.80
N SER A 433 -16.96 7.10 16.26
CA SER A 433 -16.32 5.96 16.93
C SER A 433 -15.60 6.43 18.18
N LYS A 434 -15.78 5.69 19.27
CA LYS A 434 -15.06 5.86 20.55
C LYS A 434 -13.71 5.16 20.57
N TYR A 435 -13.29 4.58 19.45
CA TYR A 435 -12.06 3.84 19.27
C TYR A 435 -11.34 4.35 18.03
N ALA A 436 -10.01 4.26 18.02
CA ALA A 436 -9.22 4.55 16.85
C ALA A 436 -9.54 3.55 15.73
N GLY A 437 -9.94 4.07 14.57
CA GLY A 437 -10.29 3.32 13.37
C GLY A 437 -9.19 3.28 12.32
N HIS A 438 -9.43 2.56 11.23
CA HIS A 438 -8.48 2.42 10.13
C HIS A 438 -7.97 3.79 9.65
N LEU A 439 -6.70 3.89 9.26
CA LEU A 439 -6.03 5.13 8.84
C LEU A 439 -5.75 6.16 9.95
N ASP A 440 -6.28 6.01 11.18
CA ASP A 440 -6.14 7.05 12.21
C ASP A 440 -4.70 7.36 12.61
N ASP A 441 -3.78 6.40 12.47
CA ASP A 441 -2.34 6.63 12.64
C ASP A 441 -1.84 7.81 11.79
N LEU A 442 -2.37 7.95 10.56
CA LEU A 442 -1.89 8.92 9.59
C LEU A 442 -2.15 10.36 10.03
N GLY A 443 -3.24 10.62 10.77
CA GLY A 443 -3.55 11.94 11.31
C GLY A 443 -2.50 12.46 12.29
N TYR A 444 -1.79 11.55 12.95
CA TYR A 444 -0.74 11.87 13.90
C TYR A 444 0.67 11.81 13.30
N LEU A 445 0.84 11.27 12.09
CA LEU A 445 2.12 11.19 11.38
C LEU A 445 2.24 12.25 10.29
N PHE A 446 1.14 12.59 9.62
CA PHE A 446 1.10 13.53 8.52
C PHE A 446 0.14 14.68 8.79
N LYS A 447 0.51 15.87 8.33
CA LYS A 447 -0.44 16.96 8.18
C LYS A 447 -1.33 16.67 6.98
N ASN A 448 -2.63 16.95 7.10
CA ASN A 448 -3.59 16.69 6.04
C ASN A 448 -4.74 17.70 6.06
N ASP A 449 -5.51 17.73 4.98
CA ASP A 449 -6.59 18.70 4.76
C ASP A 449 -7.75 18.51 5.76
N PHE A 450 -7.90 17.33 6.37
CA PHE A 450 -8.89 17.10 7.44
C PHE A 450 -8.51 17.76 8.77
N GLN A 451 -7.37 18.45 8.82
CA GLN A 451 -6.89 19.22 9.96
C GLN A 451 -7.01 20.73 9.73
N GLU A 452 -7.46 21.16 8.55
CA GLU A 452 -7.77 22.56 8.29
C GLU A 452 -8.82 23.06 9.30
N ASP A 453 -8.59 24.26 9.85
CA ASP A 453 -9.44 24.92 10.83
C ASP A 453 -9.68 24.15 12.15
N LEU A 454 -8.93 23.09 12.43
CA LEU A 454 -9.03 22.37 13.72
C LEU A 454 -8.20 23.06 14.81
N GLU A 455 -8.84 23.26 15.96
CA GLU A 455 -8.14 23.57 17.21
C GLU A 455 -7.54 22.27 17.78
N ILE A 456 -6.22 22.12 17.63
CA ILE A 456 -5.51 20.92 18.10
C ILE A 456 -5.29 21.00 19.61
N SER A 457 -5.92 20.09 20.36
CA SER A 457 -5.80 19.97 21.82
C SER A 457 -4.36 19.69 22.28
N GLU A 458 -4.05 19.97 23.55
CA GLU A 458 -2.72 19.64 24.12
C GLU A 458 -2.47 18.12 24.10
N GLU A 459 -3.50 17.32 24.32
CA GLU A 459 -3.46 15.86 24.25
C GLU A 459 -3.17 15.37 22.82
N ASP A 460 -3.80 15.95 21.80
CA ASP A 460 -3.51 15.63 20.40
C ASP A 460 -2.07 16.00 20.02
N GLN A 461 -1.59 17.15 20.46
CA GLN A 461 -0.21 17.57 20.26
C GLN A 461 0.78 16.61 20.94
N LYS A 462 0.46 16.17 22.17
CA LYS A 462 1.25 15.19 22.93
C LYS A 462 1.29 13.83 22.23
N THR A 463 0.15 13.32 21.76
CA THR A 463 0.09 12.04 21.05
C THR A 463 0.80 12.11 19.70
N ARG A 464 0.60 13.18 18.93
CA ARG A 464 1.34 13.44 17.68
C ARG A 464 2.85 13.41 17.94
N GLU A 465 3.33 14.14 18.95
CA GLU A 465 4.75 14.20 19.29
C GLU A 465 5.30 12.82 19.68
N ARG A 466 4.51 11.99 20.39
CA ARG A 466 4.88 10.61 20.71
C ARG A 466 4.98 9.74 19.45
N MET A 467 3.96 9.73 18.60
CA MET A 467 3.93 8.88 17.40
C MET A 467 5.05 9.25 16.43
N VAL A 468 5.22 10.54 16.13
CA VAL A 468 6.29 11.01 15.25
C VAL A 468 7.67 10.60 15.80
N ARG A 469 7.90 10.68 17.12
CA ARG A 469 9.16 10.21 17.74
C ARG A 469 9.34 8.70 17.65
N LEU A 470 8.31 7.92 17.92
CA LEU A 470 8.37 6.45 17.83
C LEU A 470 8.79 6.01 16.42
N TRP A 471 8.15 6.54 15.39
CA TRP A 471 8.43 6.23 13.98
C TRP A 471 9.84 6.69 13.56
N THR A 472 10.21 7.93 13.91
CA THR A 472 11.51 8.50 13.49
C THR A 472 12.68 7.90 14.27
N ASN A 473 12.51 7.54 15.55
CA ASN A 473 13.50 6.80 16.32
C ASN A 473 13.74 5.40 15.76
N PHE A 474 12.66 4.72 15.36
CA PHE A 474 12.77 3.43 14.69
C PHE A 474 13.52 3.58 13.36
N ALA A 475 13.22 4.59 12.55
CA ALA A 475 13.96 4.85 11.32
C ALA A 475 15.46 5.10 11.57
N LYS A 476 15.78 5.90 12.61
CA LYS A 476 17.15 6.23 13.03
C LYS A 476 17.94 5.00 13.45
N SER A 477 17.39 4.19 14.35
CA SER A 477 18.17 3.21 15.13
C SER A 477 17.68 1.76 15.02
N GLY A 478 16.45 1.54 14.56
CA GLY A 478 15.77 0.24 14.59
C GLY A 478 15.10 -0.06 15.92
N ASN A 479 15.13 0.88 16.87
CA ASN A 479 14.46 0.83 18.16
C ASN A 479 13.55 2.07 18.30
N PRO A 480 12.23 1.92 18.55
CA PRO A 480 11.31 3.06 18.69
C PRO A 480 11.50 3.85 20.01
N THR A 481 12.04 3.21 21.05
CA THR A 481 12.31 3.80 22.37
C THR A 481 13.78 3.60 22.78
N PRO A 482 14.74 4.17 22.04
CA PRO A 482 16.17 3.97 22.32
C PRO A 482 16.62 4.67 23.60
N GLU A 483 15.90 5.71 24.03
CA GLU A 483 16.13 6.48 25.23
C GLU A 483 14.79 6.92 25.84
N GLU A 484 14.73 6.95 27.17
CA GLU A 484 13.58 7.51 27.90
C GLU A 484 13.63 9.04 27.87
N ASN A 485 12.47 9.67 27.68
CA ASN A 485 12.32 11.11 27.77
C ASN A 485 10.90 11.50 28.21
N HIS A 486 10.61 12.80 28.29
CA HIS A 486 9.32 13.30 28.76
C HIS A 486 8.11 12.83 27.91
N TYR A 487 8.30 12.57 26.62
CA TYR A 487 7.23 12.05 25.75
C TYR A 487 7.18 10.52 25.74
N LEU A 488 8.35 9.88 25.68
CA LEU A 488 8.53 8.42 25.64
C LEU A 488 9.01 7.92 27.00
N THR A 489 8.07 7.74 27.91
CA THR A 489 8.32 7.33 29.31
C THR A 489 8.34 5.81 29.50
N VAL A 490 8.31 5.05 28.41
CA VAL A 490 8.26 3.59 28.43
C VAL A 490 9.41 3.03 27.59
N ASN A 491 10.02 1.96 28.07
CA ASN A 491 10.94 1.15 27.29
C ASN A 491 10.15 0.02 26.63
N TRP A 492 9.97 0.08 25.32
CA TRP A 492 9.21 -0.88 24.54
C TRP A 492 10.13 -2.04 24.11
N PRO A 493 10.00 -3.26 24.68
CA PRO A 493 10.80 -4.41 24.26
C PRO A 493 10.28 -4.98 22.94
N PRO A 494 11.15 -5.59 22.11
CA PRO A 494 10.71 -6.32 20.93
C PRO A 494 9.97 -7.61 21.32
N VAL A 495 9.16 -8.12 20.40
CA VAL A 495 8.51 -9.44 20.48
C VAL A 495 9.56 -10.54 20.67
N THR A 496 9.22 -11.53 21.49
CA THR A 496 10.01 -12.76 21.67
C THR A 496 9.20 -13.98 21.27
N LYS A 497 9.85 -15.16 21.25
CA LYS A 497 9.17 -16.43 20.96
C LYS A 497 8.06 -16.76 21.96
N ASP A 498 8.21 -16.30 23.21
CA ASP A 498 7.28 -16.63 24.30
C ASP A 498 6.24 -15.53 24.53
N ASN A 499 6.55 -14.28 24.16
CA ASN A 499 5.72 -13.12 24.47
C ASN A 499 5.66 -12.13 23.31
N LEU A 500 4.44 -11.86 22.85
CA LEU A 500 4.15 -10.73 21.98
C LEU A 500 4.00 -9.48 22.87
N TYR A 501 5.09 -8.75 23.07
CA TYR A 501 5.04 -7.42 23.67
C TYR A 501 4.47 -6.41 22.69
N TYR A 502 3.53 -5.59 23.15
CA TYR A 502 3.02 -4.49 22.35
C TYR A 502 2.94 -3.18 23.11
N LEU A 503 3.08 -2.07 22.38
CA LEU A 503 2.82 -0.74 22.89
C LEU A 503 1.41 -0.32 22.53
N ASN A 504 0.57 -0.10 23.54
CA ASN A 504 -0.71 0.56 23.36
C ASN A 504 -0.49 2.08 23.35
N ILE A 505 -0.88 2.71 22.25
CA ILE A 505 -0.81 4.15 22.05
C ILE A 505 -2.21 4.71 22.33
N GLY A 506 -2.52 4.89 23.62
CA GLY A 506 -3.72 5.59 24.07
C GLY A 506 -3.41 7.02 24.52
N SER A 507 -4.26 7.61 25.37
CA SER A 507 -3.96 8.91 26.00
C SER A 507 -2.64 8.87 26.79
N GLU A 508 -2.31 7.69 27.32
CA GLU A 508 -0.98 7.35 27.84
C GLU A 508 -0.41 6.14 27.11
N LEU A 509 0.92 6.07 27.08
CA LEU A 509 1.64 4.93 26.52
C LEU A 509 1.68 3.80 27.55
N THR A 510 1.11 2.64 27.22
CA THR A 510 1.12 1.47 28.11
C THR A 510 1.66 0.24 27.41
N LEU A 511 2.44 -0.56 28.13
CA LEU A 511 2.96 -1.82 27.62
C LEU A 511 1.99 -2.95 27.98
N GLY A 512 1.68 -3.78 27.00
CA GLY A 512 0.91 -5.00 27.17
C GLY A 512 1.63 -6.21 26.59
N THR A 513 1.06 -7.38 26.86
CA THR A 513 1.54 -8.66 26.32
C THR A 513 0.37 -9.46 25.78
N ASN A 514 0.54 -10.10 24.63
CA ASN A 514 -0.42 -11.02 24.03
C ASN A 514 -1.85 -10.41 23.96
N PRO A 515 -2.04 -9.34 23.17
CA PRO A 515 -3.32 -8.65 23.07
C PRO A 515 -4.41 -9.61 22.60
N ASP A 516 -5.58 -9.56 23.24
CA ASP A 516 -6.74 -10.41 22.91
C ASP A 516 -6.39 -11.91 22.79
N LYS A 517 -5.52 -12.41 23.70
CA LYS A 517 -4.93 -13.75 23.66
C LYS A 517 -5.91 -14.87 23.30
N GLU A 518 -7.07 -14.95 23.96
CA GLU A 518 -8.06 -16.01 23.71
C GLU A 518 -8.58 -15.99 22.25
N LYS A 519 -8.85 -14.79 21.71
CA LYS A 519 -9.30 -14.63 20.33
C LYS A 519 -8.20 -15.04 19.35
N MET A 520 -6.97 -14.57 19.57
CA MET A 520 -5.84 -14.85 18.69
C MET A 520 -5.46 -16.35 18.70
N GLU A 521 -5.43 -16.99 19.87
CA GLU A 521 -5.20 -18.44 19.99
C GLU A 521 -6.30 -19.26 19.31
N TYR A 522 -7.55 -18.81 19.39
CA TYR A 522 -8.64 -19.47 18.68
C TYR A 522 -8.46 -19.40 17.15
N TRP A 523 -8.21 -18.22 16.60
CA TRP A 523 -7.95 -18.05 15.17
C TRP A 523 -6.73 -18.86 14.71
N ASP A 524 -5.64 -18.84 15.47
CA ASP A 524 -4.44 -19.64 15.19
C ASP A 524 -4.72 -21.15 15.19
N SER A 525 -5.60 -21.61 16.09
CA SER A 525 -6.02 -23.02 16.13
C SER A 525 -6.79 -23.44 14.87
N LEU A 526 -7.59 -22.54 14.26
CA LEU A 526 -8.29 -22.81 13.01
C LEU A 526 -7.29 -22.99 11.86
N TYR A 527 -6.31 -22.11 11.76
CA TYR A 527 -5.25 -22.24 10.76
C TYR A 527 -4.42 -23.50 10.98
N THR A 528 -4.01 -23.79 12.21
CA THR A 528 -3.25 -25.00 12.53
C THR A 528 -4.02 -26.29 12.17
N LYS A 529 -5.34 -26.30 12.37
CA LYS A 529 -6.17 -27.49 12.15
C LYS A 529 -6.53 -27.70 10.67
N TYR A 530 -6.92 -26.63 9.98
CA TYR A 530 -7.55 -26.73 8.67
C TYR A 530 -6.65 -26.29 7.52
N TYR A 531 -5.73 -25.36 7.76
CA TYR A 531 -4.90 -24.83 6.69
C TYR A 531 -3.73 -25.77 6.37
N ARG A 532 -3.58 -26.10 5.09
CA ARG A 532 -2.49 -26.95 4.58
C ARG A 532 -1.66 -26.15 3.59
N ILE A 533 -0.44 -25.80 4.00
CA ILE A 533 0.49 -24.92 3.27
C ILE A 533 0.69 -25.35 1.79
N TRP A 534 0.60 -26.65 1.50
CA TRP A 534 0.85 -27.19 0.16
C TRP A 534 -0.40 -27.43 -0.69
N GLU A 535 -1.59 -27.13 -0.18
CA GLU A 535 -2.86 -27.33 -0.88
C GLU A 535 -3.40 -26.05 -1.54
N GLU A 536 -2.73 -24.90 -1.39
CA GLU A 536 -3.04 -23.77 -2.24
C GLU A 536 -2.77 -24.17 -3.70
N PRO A 537 -3.76 -24.03 -4.60
CA PRO A 537 -3.51 -24.27 -6.00
C PRO A 537 -2.41 -23.30 -6.44
N LYS A 538 -1.23 -23.84 -6.76
CA LYS A 538 -0.25 -23.11 -7.57
C LYS A 538 -1.03 -22.56 -8.75
N ALA A 539 -0.97 -21.24 -8.96
CA ALA A 539 -1.69 -20.57 -10.04
C ALA A 539 -1.62 -21.44 -11.29
N SER A 540 -2.78 -21.82 -11.83
CA SER A 540 -2.87 -22.80 -12.88
C SER A 540 -1.97 -22.36 -14.04
N ASN A 541 -0.91 -23.14 -14.28
CA ASN A 541 -0.11 -23.06 -15.49
C ASN A 541 -0.94 -23.64 -16.66
N GLU A 542 -2.13 -23.11 -16.91
CA GLU A 542 -2.79 -23.37 -18.19
C GLU A 542 -1.93 -22.72 -19.26
N GLU A 543 -1.09 -23.55 -19.88
CA GLU A 543 -0.38 -23.20 -21.09
C GLU A 543 -1.43 -22.81 -22.13
N LEU A 544 -1.41 -21.53 -22.54
CA LEU A 544 -2.07 -21.11 -23.76
C LEU A 544 -1.62 -22.06 -24.87
N PRO A 545 -2.54 -22.51 -25.74
CA PRO A 545 -2.19 -23.43 -26.81
C PRO A 545 -1.08 -22.81 -27.66
N VAL A 546 0.12 -23.40 -27.55
CA VAL A 546 1.29 -23.03 -28.33
C VAL A 546 0.92 -23.17 -29.80
N LYS A 547 0.87 -22.05 -30.52
CA LYS A 547 0.81 -22.09 -31.99
C LYS A 547 2.05 -22.88 -32.45
N PRO A 548 1.89 -23.94 -33.25
CA PRO A 548 3.04 -24.71 -33.71
C PRO A 548 3.97 -23.80 -34.52
N ASP A 549 5.25 -23.81 -34.16
CA ASP A 549 6.28 -23.12 -34.92
C ASP A 549 6.22 -23.55 -36.40
N PRO A 550 6.37 -22.62 -37.34
CA PRO A 550 6.53 -23.00 -38.74
C PRO A 550 7.80 -23.88 -38.87
N PRO A 551 7.77 -24.90 -39.74
CA PRO A 551 8.84 -25.89 -39.82
C PRO A 551 10.19 -25.22 -40.13
N VAL A 552 11.16 -25.45 -39.25
CA VAL A 552 12.56 -25.07 -39.42
C VAL A 552 13.12 -25.85 -40.62
N VAL A 553 13.34 -25.15 -41.73
CA VAL A 553 14.12 -25.65 -42.85
C VAL A 553 15.59 -25.64 -42.43
N VAL A 554 16.17 -26.83 -42.22
CA VAL A 554 17.59 -26.99 -41.98
C VAL A 554 18.35 -26.74 -43.28
N GLY A 555 18.80 -25.51 -43.48
CA GLY A 555 19.75 -25.13 -44.52
C GLY A 555 21.14 -24.96 -43.90
N SER A 556 22.05 -25.89 -44.23
CA SER A 556 23.47 -25.79 -43.92
C SER A 556 24.09 -24.59 -44.64
N PHE A 557 24.57 -23.59 -43.89
CA PHE A 557 25.45 -22.55 -44.43
C PHE A 557 26.92 -22.98 -44.30
N THR A 558 27.61 -23.02 -45.43
CA THR A 558 29.06 -22.78 -45.51
C THR A 558 29.26 -21.42 -46.17
N GLU A 559 30.24 -20.69 -45.67
CA GLU A 559 30.59 -19.31 -46.04
C GLU A 559 30.80 -19.11 -47.55
N THR A 560 30.32 -17.99 -48.10
CA THR A 560 31.16 -16.95 -48.74
C THR A 560 30.31 -15.80 -49.31
N GLU A 561 30.74 -14.59 -48.96
CA GLU A 561 30.79 -13.34 -49.73
C GLU A 561 29.70 -12.91 -50.76
N THR A 562 29.36 -11.61 -50.62
CA THR A 562 29.03 -10.60 -51.65
C THR A 562 27.58 -10.40 -52.14
N TYR A 563 27.13 -9.16 -51.88
CA TYR A 563 26.41 -8.20 -52.73
C TYR A 563 25.16 -8.62 -53.53
N SER A 564 24.12 -7.82 -53.27
CA SER A 564 23.25 -7.10 -54.23
C SER A 564 21.76 -7.45 -54.24
N SER A 565 21.02 -6.39 -53.90
CA SER A 565 19.84 -5.85 -54.58
C SER A 565 18.61 -6.72 -54.88
N SER A 566 17.51 -6.18 -54.37
CA SER A 566 16.28 -5.83 -55.09
C SER A 566 15.20 -6.90 -55.30
N SER A 567 14.09 -6.62 -54.60
CA SER A 567 12.77 -6.30 -55.17
C SER A 567 11.88 -7.43 -55.68
N PHE A 568 10.64 -7.39 -55.14
CA PHE A 568 9.35 -7.59 -55.84
C PHE A 568 9.05 -9.05 -56.28
N THR A 569 7.85 -9.59 -56.26
CA THR A 569 6.49 -9.22 -55.81
C THR A 569 5.64 -10.49 -55.98
N GLU A 570 4.55 -10.54 -55.22
CA GLU A 570 3.22 -11.03 -55.64
C GLU A 570 3.01 -12.47 -56.15
N SER A 571 2.18 -13.17 -55.38
CA SER A 571 0.80 -13.53 -55.75
C SER A 571 0.46 -15.01 -55.89
N SER A 572 -0.58 -15.35 -55.13
CA SER A 572 -1.77 -16.10 -55.54
C SER A 572 -1.66 -17.61 -55.74
N GLY A 573 -2.64 -18.32 -55.19
CA GLY A 573 -2.92 -19.69 -55.62
C GLY A 573 -3.67 -20.54 -54.60
N PHE A 574 -4.92 -20.17 -54.32
CA PHE A 574 -5.93 -21.08 -53.78
C PHE A 574 -5.95 -22.40 -54.55
N ILE A 575 -5.93 -23.56 -53.87
CA ILE A 575 -6.67 -24.75 -54.30
C ILE A 575 -7.23 -25.49 -53.07
N SER A 576 -8.54 -25.71 -53.15
CA SER A 576 -9.42 -26.52 -52.32
C SER A 576 -9.11 -28.01 -52.41
N ALA A 577 -9.23 -28.74 -51.29
CA ALA A 577 -9.70 -30.12 -51.32
C ALA A 577 -10.46 -30.47 -50.02
N ARG A 578 -11.76 -30.71 -50.20
CA ARG A 578 -12.61 -31.52 -49.31
C ARG A 578 -12.04 -32.94 -49.19
N THR A 579 -12.33 -33.65 -48.10
CA THR A 579 -13.09 -34.93 -48.07
C THR A 579 -13.18 -35.46 -46.62
N GLU A 580 -14.43 -35.50 -46.14
CA GLU A 580 -15.16 -36.52 -45.35
C GLU A 580 -14.43 -37.38 -44.30
N ILE A 581 -14.81 -37.26 -43.01
CA ILE A 581 -15.76 -38.10 -42.23
C ILE A 581 -15.28 -39.55 -42.01
N ILE A 582 -15.05 -39.91 -40.73
CA ILE A 582 -15.62 -41.10 -40.06
C ILE A 582 -15.71 -40.78 -38.55
N THR A 583 -16.92 -40.89 -38.02
CA THR A 583 -17.30 -40.94 -36.60
C THR A 583 -17.17 -42.37 -36.08
N GLU A 584 -16.71 -42.57 -34.85
CA GLU A 584 -17.32 -43.57 -33.95
C GLU A 584 -16.99 -43.32 -32.47
N SER A 585 -18.01 -43.56 -31.65
CA SER A 585 -18.15 -43.39 -30.22
C SER A 585 -18.07 -44.74 -29.50
N SER A 586 -17.65 -44.77 -28.23
CA SER A 586 -18.12 -45.82 -27.30
C SER A 586 -17.97 -45.42 -25.82
N GLN A 587 -19.10 -45.48 -25.12
CA GLN A 587 -19.24 -45.53 -23.66
C GLN A 587 -18.83 -46.90 -23.11
N VAL A 588 -18.48 -46.96 -21.81
CA VAL A 588 -18.61 -48.19 -20.99
C VAL A 588 -19.11 -47.83 -19.59
N SER A 589 -20.05 -48.67 -19.12
CA SER A 589 -20.85 -48.60 -17.90
C SER A 589 -20.37 -49.54 -16.78
N ASN A 590 -20.75 -49.18 -15.54
CA ASN A 590 -20.88 -49.93 -14.28
C ASN A 590 -20.83 -51.48 -14.27
N VAL A 591 -20.20 -52.02 -13.21
CA VAL A 591 -20.58 -53.31 -12.57
C VAL A 591 -20.47 -53.20 -11.04
N SER A 592 -21.50 -53.72 -10.37
CA SER A 592 -21.72 -53.88 -8.92
C SER A 592 -21.28 -55.27 -8.45
N GLY A 593 -20.90 -55.41 -7.17
CA GLY A 593 -20.72 -56.69 -6.49
C GLY A 593 -20.80 -56.58 -4.96
N THR A 594 -21.91 -57.02 -4.39
CA THR A 594 -22.13 -57.31 -2.95
C THR A 594 -21.73 -58.76 -2.63
N ILE A 595 -21.36 -59.06 -1.36
CA ILE A 595 -21.88 -60.20 -0.55
C ILE A 595 -21.21 -60.31 0.86
N THR A 596 -22.10 -60.37 1.86
CA THR A 596 -22.11 -61.02 3.21
C THR A 596 -21.40 -60.47 4.46
N GLU A 597 -22.26 -60.33 5.48
CA GLU A 597 -22.09 -60.17 6.93
C GLU A 597 -21.49 -61.40 7.63
N VAL A 598 -20.80 -61.17 8.77
CA VAL A 598 -20.87 -62.03 9.98
C VAL A 598 -20.82 -61.13 11.24
N THR A 599 -21.57 -61.57 12.24
CA THR A 599 -22.17 -60.97 13.44
C THR A 599 -21.29 -60.74 14.69
N ASN A 600 -21.74 -59.75 15.49
CA ASN A 600 -21.88 -59.62 16.96
C ASN A 600 -20.71 -59.86 17.94
N GLY A 601 -20.58 -58.90 18.88
CA GLY A 601 -20.00 -59.10 20.21
C GLY A 601 -19.77 -57.81 21.02
N THR A 602 -20.80 -57.30 21.70
CA THR A 602 -20.72 -56.32 22.80
C THR A 602 -20.28 -56.99 24.12
N VAL A 603 -19.55 -56.27 25.00
CA VAL A 603 -19.89 -55.98 26.43
C VAL A 603 -18.67 -55.47 27.24
N GLU A 604 -18.88 -54.26 27.79
CA GLU A 604 -18.56 -53.66 29.11
C GLU A 604 -17.15 -53.45 29.70
N LEU A 605 -17.10 -52.26 30.31
CA LEU A 605 -16.14 -51.62 31.21
C LEU A 605 -16.04 -52.31 32.58
N ASN A 606 -14.87 -52.20 33.22
CA ASN A 606 -14.76 -51.95 34.66
C ASN A 606 -13.40 -51.32 35.01
N GLU A 607 -13.45 -50.34 35.90
CA GLU A 607 -12.33 -49.58 36.46
C GLU A 607 -11.61 -50.31 37.62
N VAL A 608 -10.39 -49.82 37.94
CA VAL A 608 -9.84 -49.49 39.27
C VAL A 608 -8.46 -50.11 39.65
N ASN A 609 -7.49 -49.20 39.80
CA ASN A 609 -6.31 -49.07 40.70
C ASN A 609 -4.94 -49.77 40.49
N ASN A 610 -3.94 -48.87 40.30
CA ASN A 610 -2.54 -48.76 40.81
C ASN A 610 -1.90 -49.91 41.63
N ILE A 611 -0.60 -50.19 41.37
CA ILE A 611 0.60 -49.73 42.11
C ILE A 611 1.89 -50.32 41.46
N ASP A 612 2.92 -49.48 41.34
CA ASP A 612 4.40 -49.63 41.26
C ASP A 612 5.10 -50.90 40.74
N GLU A 613 6.09 -50.71 39.84
CA GLU A 613 7.50 -51.15 40.03
C GLU A 613 8.42 -50.65 38.88
N GLU A 614 9.54 -50.00 39.25
CA GLU A 614 10.76 -49.74 38.45
C GLU A 614 11.53 -51.07 38.19
N PRO A 615 12.40 -51.23 37.15
CA PRO A 615 13.81 -50.79 37.29
C PRO A 615 14.69 -50.56 36.01
N ALA A 616 15.80 -49.84 36.28
CA ALA A 616 17.21 -50.03 35.87
C ALA A 616 17.78 -49.64 34.48
N GLU A 617 18.86 -48.83 34.56
CA GLU A 617 19.84 -48.42 33.54
C GLU A 617 20.85 -49.51 33.15
N VAL A 618 21.33 -49.48 31.89
CA VAL A 618 22.67 -49.93 31.46
C VAL A 618 23.22 -48.99 30.37
N VAL A 619 24.48 -48.61 30.55
CA VAL A 619 25.33 -47.74 29.71
C VAL A 619 26.08 -48.55 28.65
N GLU A 620 26.18 -48.07 27.40
CA GLU A 620 27.33 -48.30 26.49
C GLU A 620 27.56 -47.11 25.52
N GLU A 621 28.85 -46.85 25.25
CA GLU A 621 29.47 -45.66 24.65
C GLU A 621 29.36 -45.53 23.12
N PRO A 622 29.46 -44.31 22.53
CA PRO A 622 29.67 -44.13 21.09
C PRO A 622 31.16 -44.01 20.69
N SER A 623 31.53 -44.67 19.59
CA SER A 623 32.84 -44.60 18.90
C SER A 623 32.99 -43.34 18.00
N PRO A 624 34.22 -42.96 17.59
CA PRO A 624 34.67 -41.56 17.62
C PRO A 624 34.49 -40.76 16.32
N ILE A 625 34.38 -39.44 16.51
CA ILE A 625 34.37 -38.38 15.50
C ILE A 625 35.80 -38.10 15.02
N VAL A 626 36.01 -38.11 13.70
CA VAL A 626 37.22 -37.58 13.06
C VAL A 626 37.03 -36.06 12.89
N GLN A 627 37.81 -35.26 13.64
CA GLN A 627 37.94 -33.82 13.44
C GLN A 627 39.11 -33.53 12.49
N GLU A 628 38.85 -32.86 11.37
CA GLU A 628 39.89 -32.15 10.61
C GLU A 628 40.29 -30.86 11.37
N PRO A 629 41.58 -30.51 11.42
CA PRO A 629 42.04 -29.33 12.14
C PRO A 629 41.71 -28.04 11.37
N ALA A 630 41.10 -27.08 12.06
CA ALA A 630 40.90 -25.71 11.57
C ALA A 630 42.24 -24.98 11.32
N PRO A 631 42.31 -24.06 10.35
CA PRO A 631 43.50 -23.23 10.13
C PRO A 631 43.70 -22.24 11.29
N PRO A 632 44.95 -21.81 11.56
CA PRO A 632 45.25 -20.95 12.70
C PRO A 632 44.62 -19.56 12.54
N ILE A 633 43.89 -19.15 13.58
CA ILE A 633 43.34 -17.81 13.76
C ILE A 633 44.52 -16.86 14.05
N GLN A 634 44.72 -15.86 13.19
CA GLN A 634 45.53 -14.69 13.52
C GLN A 634 44.73 -13.82 14.50
N GLU A 635 45.30 -13.54 15.67
CA GLU A 635 44.77 -12.51 16.57
C GLU A 635 44.82 -11.13 15.87
N PRO A 636 43.74 -10.34 15.90
CA PRO A 636 43.78 -8.98 15.42
C PRO A 636 44.68 -8.14 16.33
N THR A 637 45.63 -7.45 15.71
CA THR A 637 46.51 -6.47 16.36
C THR A 637 45.67 -5.37 17.01
N PRO A 638 45.97 -4.91 18.25
CA PRO A 638 45.22 -3.81 18.85
C PRO A 638 45.41 -2.52 18.04
N PRO A 639 44.36 -1.69 17.89
CA PRO A 639 44.47 -0.46 17.13
C PRO A 639 45.47 0.49 17.80
N VAL A 640 46.39 1.01 16.98
CA VAL A 640 47.27 2.13 17.31
C VAL A 640 46.39 3.37 17.53
N PRO A 641 46.55 4.13 18.63
CA PRO A 641 45.77 5.35 18.83
C PRO A 641 46.21 6.40 17.81
N GLU A 642 45.29 6.86 16.97
CA GLU A 642 45.49 8.04 16.14
C GLU A 642 45.69 9.29 17.00
N PRO A 643 46.52 10.25 16.56
CA PRO A 643 46.88 11.42 17.34
C PRO A 643 45.67 12.34 17.53
N THR A 644 45.48 12.75 18.79
CA THR A 644 44.43 13.69 19.22
C THR A 644 44.55 15.01 18.44
N PRO A 645 43.47 15.52 17.82
CA PRO A 645 43.49 16.87 17.25
C PRO A 645 43.61 17.90 18.40
N PRO A 646 44.30 19.04 18.18
CA PRO A 646 44.53 20.03 19.22
C PRO A 646 43.21 20.64 19.69
N VAL A 647 42.98 20.55 21.00
CA VAL A 647 41.90 21.23 21.72
C VAL A 647 42.05 22.74 21.50
N GLN A 648 41.16 23.34 20.70
CA GLN A 648 40.96 24.78 20.70
C GLN A 648 40.20 25.15 21.98
N VAL A 649 40.92 25.80 22.89
CA VAL A 649 40.36 26.45 24.08
C VAL A 649 39.56 27.68 23.61
N PRO A 650 38.23 27.76 23.83
CA PRO A 650 37.52 29.01 23.63
C PRO A 650 37.90 30.01 24.72
N ALA A 651 38.27 31.22 24.29
CA ALA A 651 38.56 32.36 25.17
C ALA A 651 37.31 32.73 26.01
N PRO A 652 37.50 33.28 27.23
CA PRO A 652 36.39 33.56 28.13
C PRO A 652 35.56 34.74 27.60
N VAL A 653 34.26 34.49 27.39
CA VAL A 653 33.28 35.56 27.16
C VAL A 653 32.90 36.14 28.51
N VAL A 654 33.17 37.43 28.65
CA VAL A 654 32.80 38.26 29.79
C VAL A 654 31.29 38.55 29.71
N GLU A 655 30.52 38.05 30.68
CA GLU A 655 29.14 38.49 30.91
C GLU A 655 29.14 39.86 31.58
N GLU A 656 28.62 40.89 30.89
CA GLU A 656 28.20 42.13 31.52
C GLU A 656 26.70 42.08 31.84
N PRO A 657 26.26 42.46 33.06
CA PRO A 657 24.86 42.38 33.46
C PRO A 657 24.07 43.63 33.05
N ALA A 658 22.92 43.43 32.39
CA ALA A 658 21.92 44.48 32.21
C ALA A 658 20.91 44.50 33.37
N PRO A 659 20.38 45.67 33.76
CA PRO A 659 19.88 45.90 35.12
C PRO A 659 18.39 45.57 35.32
N LYS A 660 18.07 45.17 36.55
CA LYS A 660 16.71 45.04 37.11
C LYS A 660 16.05 46.42 37.24
N VAL A 661 14.81 46.54 36.77
CA VAL A 661 13.86 47.58 37.20
C VAL A 661 12.53 46.91 37.59
N GLN A 662 12.08 47.23 38.80
CA GLN A 662 10.84 46.78 39.43
C GLN A 662 9.73 47.84 39.27
N GLU A 663 8.51 47.33 39.03
CA GLU A 663 7.18 47.82 39.48
C GLU A 663 6.54 49.09 38.85
N PRO A 664 5.19 49.29 38.94
CA PRO A 664 4.07 48.37 39.24
C PRO A 664 2.85 48.49 38.28
N ALA A 665 1.87 47.61 38.45
CA ALA A 665 0.58 47.53 37.74
C ALA A 665 -0.44 48.64 38.11
N PRO A 666 -1.43 48.92 37.24
CA PRO A 666 -2.71 49.47 37.67
C PRO A 666 -3.89 48.51 37.45
N LYS A 667 -4.72 48.40 38.50
CA LYS A 667 -6.07 47.82 38.51
C LYS A 667 -7.05 48.75 37.78
N VAL A 668 -7.96 48.20 36.97
CA VAL A 668 -9.27 48.82 36.69
C VAL A 668 -10.34 47.72 36.67
N GLN A 669 -11.32 47.89 37.55
CA GLN A 669 -12.63 47.22 37.58
C GLN A 669 -13.59 47.95 36.64
N GLU A 670 -14.49 47.23 35.96
CA GLU A 670 -15.96 47.45 35.88
C GLU A 670 -16.61 46.62 34.73
N PRO A 671 -17.95 46.38 34.68
CA PRO A 671 -18.55 45.09 35.03
C PRO A 671 -19.28 44.39 33.86
N ALA A 672 -19.71 43.16 34.10
CA ALA A 672 -20.50 42.33 33.17
C ALA A 672 -21.96 42.80 33.00
N PRO A 673 -22.56 42.59 31.82
CA PRO A 673 -24.00 42.50 31.67
C PRO A 673 -24.47 41.03 31.57
N VAL A 674 -25.46 40.71 32.41
CA VAL A 674 -26.37 39.55 32.32
C VAL A 674 -27.51 39.93 31.36
N PHE A 675 -28.02 39.00 30.54
CA PHE A 675 -29.43 38.83 30.11
C PHE A 675 -29.48 37.63 29.12
N GLU A 676 -30.00 36.49 29.56
CA GLU A 676 -31.35 35.92 29.33
C GLU A 676 -31.42 34.97 28.12
N GLU A 677 -31.62 33.68 28.41
CA GLU A 677 -32.00 32.63 27.45
C GLU A 677 -33.46 32.76 27.03
N PRO A 678 -33.80 32.46 25.76
CA PRO A 678 -35.11 31.99 25.39
C PRO A 678 -35.10 30.50 25.02
N VAL A 679 -35.92 29.74 25.76
CA VAL A 679 -36.41 28.41 25.40
C VAL A 679 -37.47 28.53 24.30
N VAL A 680 -37.31 27.88 23.15
CA VAL A 680 -38.44 27.47 22.27
C VAL A 680 -38.13 26.17 21.50
N GLU A 681 -38.91 25.16 21.86
CA GLU A 681 -39.55 24.06 21.10
C GLU A 681 -38.84 23.32 19.95
N SER A 682 -38.83 22.00 20.14
CA SER A 682 -38.48 20.94 19.20
C SER A 682 -39.49 20.82 18.05
N PRO A 683 -39.04 20.60 16.80
CA PRO A 683 -39.86 19.97 15.78
C PRO A 683 -39.61 18.46 15.74
N LYS A 684 -40.69 17.69 15.94
CA LYS A 684 -40.78 16.29 15.54
C LYS A 684 -40.57 16.17 14.03
N PHE A 685 -39.67 15.31 13.58
CA PHE A 685 -39.64 14.84 12.19
C PHE A 685 -39.66 13.32 12.11
N LYS A 686 -40.39 12.87 11.09
CA LYS A 686 -40.79 11.50 10.76
C LYS A 686 -39.61 10.64 10.32
N GLU A 687 -39.69 9.35 10.66
CA GLU A 687 -38.96 8.25 10.02
C GLU A 687 -39.15 8.24 8.50
N PRO A 688 -38.10 7.81 7.77
CA PRO A 688 -38.31 6.92 6.64
C PRO A 688 -37.50 5.62 6.79
N ASP A 689 -38.19 4.52 6.54
CA ASP A 689 -37.65 3.21 6.19
C ASP A 689 -36.79 3.29 4.91
N GLU A 690 -35.56 2.76 4.94
CA GLU A 690 -34.94 1.86 3.93
C GLU A 690 -33.41 1.66 4.17
N PRO A 691 -32.82 0.50 3.78
CA PRO A 691 -31.51 0.03 4.27
C PRO A 691 -30.37 0.23 3.27
N VAL A 692 -29.13 0.51 3.71
CA VAL A 692 -27.94 0.51 2.81
C VAL A 692 -26.65 0.05 3.50
N SER A 693 -25.78 -0.56 2.69
CA SER A 693 -24.67 -1.49 2.91
C SER A 693 -23.34 -0.94 3.45
N LEU A 694 -22.44 -1.88 3.80
CA LEU A 694 -21.01 -1.72 4.10
C LEU A 694 -20.35 -0.53 3.39
N VAL A 695 -19.72 0.33 4.19
CA VAL A 695 -19.08 1.57 3.73
C VAL A 695 -17.75 1.26 3.04
N PHE A 696 -17.84 0.84 1.78
CA PHE A 696 -16.79 1.04 0.77
C PHE A 696 -17.34 1.18 -0.66
N ASN A 697 -18.66 1.14 -0.91
CA ASN A 697 -19.25 1.69 -2.14
C ASN A 697 -20.78 1.86 -2.06
N ASN A 698 -21.24 2.91 -2.75
CA ASN A 698 -22.61 3.26 -3.19
C ASN A 698 -23.50 4.13 -2.27
N TYR A 699 -23.68 5.40 -2.69
CA TYR A 699 -24.93 6.14 -2.56
C TYR A 699 -25.22 6.97 -3.82
N VAL A 700 -26.34 6.68 -4.49
CA VAL A 700 -27.14 7.63 -5.31
C VAL A 700 -28.61 7.25 -5.07
N ASN A 701 -29.49 8.16 -4.62
CA ASN A 701 -30.36 8.91 -5.53
C ASN A 701 -31.15 10.04 -4.85
N GLY A 702 -31.44 11.09 -5.63
CA GLY A 702 -32.34 12.19 -5.28
C GLY A 702 -32.53 13.18 -6.44
N ASP A 703 -33.31 12.76 -7.44
CA ASP A 703 -34.02 13.53 -8.47
C ASP A 703 -33.45 14.88 -8.99
N ARG A 704 -33.01 14.87 -10.27
CA ARG A 704 -33.25 16.01 -11.20
C ARG A 704 -33.21 15.58 -12.67
N LYS A 705 -34.26 15.97 -13.40
CA LYS A 705 -34.53 15.71 -14.82
C LYS A 705 -33.37 16.07 -15.74
N VAL A 706 -32.88 15.10 -16.51
CA VAL A 706 -31.99 15.30 -17.66
C VAL A 706 -32.83 15.71 -18.89
N ARG A 707 -32.42 16.79 -19.56
CA ARG A 707 -32.90 17.17 -20.90
C ARG A 707 -32.23 16.28 -21.94
N THR A 708 -33.01 15.64 -22.79
CA THR A 708 -32.57 14.89 -23.98
C THR A 708 -32.45 15.82 -25.20
N SER A 709 -31.33 15.72 -25.91
CA SER A 709 -31.17 15.86 -27.38
C SER A 709 -29.65 15.89 -27.67
N ASN A 710 -29.06 14.92 -28.37
CA ASN A 710 -29.20 14.78 -29.81
C ASN A 710 -29.10 13.31 -30.26
N GLU A 711 -30.12 12.86 -30.98
CA GLU A 711 -30.06 11.66 -31.82
C GLU A 711 -29.07 11.88 -32.98
N ILE A 712 -28.12 10.97 -33.17
CA ILE A 712 -27.50 10.75 -34.48
C ILE A 712 -28.15 9.50 -35.05
N LYS A 713 -29.02 9.68 -36.06
CA LYS A 713 -29.59 8.60 -36.86
C LYS A 713 -28.51 7.98 -37.74
N MET A 714 -28.23 6.71 -37.51
CA MET A 714 -27.51 5.85 -38.45
C MET A 714 -28.45 5.54 -39.63
N VAL A 715 -28.11 6.06 -40.81
CA VAL A 715 -28.71 5.66 -42.08
C VAL A 715 -27.85 4.53 -42.65
N SER A 716 -28.43 3.35 -42.78
CA SER A 716 -27.84 2.23 -43.50
C SER A 716 -27.78 2.55 -44.99
N ASN A 717 -26.69 2.15 -45.64
CA ASN A 717 -26.70 1.91 -47.08
C ASN A 717 -26.11 0.54 -47.39
N SER A 718 -26.86 -0.17 -48.22
CA SER A 718 -26.57 -1.46 -48.81
C SER A 718 -25.35 -1.39 -49.71
N ASN A 719 -24.29 -2.11 -49.34
CA ASN A 719 -23.55 -3.03 -50.21
C ASN A 719 -22.40 -3.62 -49.38
N GLY A 720 -22.50 -4.92 -49.11
CA GLY A 720 -21.49 -5.65 -48.35
C GLY A 720 -20.13 -5.63 -49.02
N ALA A 721 -19.16 -5.01 -48.37
CA ALA A 721 -17.73 -5.21 -48.52
C ALA A 721 -17.02 -4.70 -47.24
N PRO A 722 -15.96 -5.37 -46.74
CA PRO A 722 -15.25 -4.97 -45.54
C PRO A 722 -14.41 -3.71 -45.80
N LYS A 723 -14.34 -2.79 -44.83
CA LYS A 723 -13.39 -1.67 -44.90
C LYS A 723 -12.10 -2.02 -44.17
N GLU A 724 -11.00 -1.82 -44.90
CA GLU A 724 -9.61 -1.86 -44.45
C GLU A 724 -9.36 -0.94 -43.25
N VAL A 725 -8.53 -1.43 -42.33
CA VAL A 725 -7.94 -0.64 -41.24
C VAL A 725 -6.89 0.29 -41.84
N ILE A 726 -7.17 1.59 -41.83
CA ILE A 726 -6.16 2.62 -42.12
C ILE A 726 -5.40 2.89 -40.82
N ARG A 727 -4.13 2.49 -40.79
CA ARG A 727 -3.16 2.92 -39.78
C ARG A 727 -2.87 4.41 -39.96
N ALA A 728 -2.98 5.19 -38.90
CA ALA A 728 -2.47 6.56 -38.86
C ALA A 728 -1.23 6.60 -37.97
N ASN A 729 -0.12 7.00 -38.59
CA ASN A 729 1.21 7.22 -38.00
C ASN A 729 1.24 8.47 -37.09
N ASP A 730 2.29 8.52 -36.27
CA ASP A 730 2.78 9.56 -35.34
C ASP A 730 2.32 11.02 -35.55
N PRO A 731 2.12 11.80 -34.47
CA PRO A 731 1.94 13.25 -34.57
C PRO A 731 3.30 13.96 -34.75
N PRO A 732 3.35 15.11 -35.47
CA PRO A 732 4.58 15.81 -35.80
C PRO A 732 5.10 16.67 -34.64
N GLU A 733 6.43 16.83 -34.62
CA GLU A 733 7.16 17.91 -33.96
C GLU A 733 6.70 19.29 -34.46
N ASP A 734 6.88 20.30 -33.60
CA ASP A 734 6.68 21.75 -33.78
C ASP A 734 5.25 22.29 -33.71
N ASP A 735 4.84 22.73 -32.50
CA ASP A 735 4.18 24.03 -32.32
C ASP A 735 4.31 24.55 -30.87
N LEU A 736 5.35 25.35 -30.63
CA LEU A 736 5.49 26.22 -29.46
C LEU A 736 4.68 27.52 -29.67
N PRO A 737 3.81 27.93 -28.73
CA PRO A 737 3.37 29.33 -28.70
C PRO A 737 4.41 30.18 -27.96
N LYS A 738 5.21 30.92 -28.72
CA LYS A 738 5.98 32.08 -28.22
C LYS A 738 5.04 33.20 -27.79
N ASN A 739 5.29 33.73 -26.59
CA ASN A 739 5.09 35.12 -26.15
C ASN A 739 3.95 35.95 -26.78
N ILE A 740 2.86 36.09 -26.03
CA ILE A 740 2.06 37.34 -25.93
C ILE A 740 1.80 37.50 -24.42
N GLY A 741 2.48 38.36 -23.68
CA GLY A 741 2.56 39.80 -23.92
C GLY A 741 1.56 40.49 -23.00
N VAL A 742 2.02 40.79 -21.78
CA VAL A 742 1.58 41.87 -20.87
C VAL A 742 0.49 42.78 -21.46
N ASN A 743 -0.79 42.56 -21.10
CA ASN A 743 -1.87 43.58 -21.12
C ASN A 743 -3.23 43.01 -20.68
N LYS A 744 -3.32 42.46 -19.46
CA LYS A 744 -4.61 42.24 -18.77
C LYS A 744 -4.54 42.54 -17.27
N PHE A 745 -3.78 43.58 -16.90
CA PHE A 745 -3.66 44.04 -15.51
C PHE A 745 -4.24 45.44 -15.24
N VAL A 746 -5.00 46.02 -16.18
CA VAL A 746 -5.53 47.41 -16.06
C VAL A 746 -7.06 47.51 -15.97
N ASN A 747 -7.83 46.44 -16.23
CA ASN A 747 -9.30 46.55 -16.26
C ASN A 747 -10.05 46.04 -15.02
N PHE A 748 -9.36 45.77 -13.89
CA PHE A 748 -10.03 45.35 -12.65
C PHE A 748 -10.15 46.48 -11.60
N PHE A 749 -9.37 47.56 -11.72
CA PHE A 749 -9.40 48.68 -10.75
C PHE A 749 -10.30 49.87 -11.16
N GLU A 750 -10.95 49.82 -12.33
CA GLU A 750 -11.92 50.86 -12.74
C GLU A 750 -13.39 50.54 -12.37
N SER A 751 -13.69 49.38 -11.77
CA SER A 751 -15.07 49.03 -11.35
C SER A 751 -15.36 49.19 -9.86
N LEU A 752 -14.43 49.71 -9.06
CA LEU A 752 -14.65 50.01 -7.63
C LEU A 752 -14.58 51.52 -7.37
N GLY A 753 -15.58 52.22 -7.91
CA GLY A 753 -15.90 53.58 -7.50
C GLY A 753 -16.43 53.61 -6.06
N GLY A 754 -15.55 53.99 -5.13
CA GLY A 754 -15.78 54.88 -3.99
C GLY A 754 -16.98 54.67 -3.05
N LYS A 755 -16.68 54.47 -1.76
CA LYS A 755 -16.86 55.50 -0.71
C LYS A 755 -16.20 55.08 0.61
N LYS A 756 -15.19 55.88 0.99
CA LYS A 756 -14.53 56.12 2.29
C LYS A 756 -14.29 54.97 3.24
#